data_AF-A0AAW1BKA2-F1
#
_entry.id   AF-A0AAW1BKA2-F1
#
_cell.length_a   1.000
_cell.length_b   1.000
_cell.length_c   1.000
_cell.angle_alpha   90.00
_cell.angle_beta   90.00
_cell.angle_gamma   90.00
#
_symmetry.space_group_name_H-M   'P 1'
#
loop_
_entity.id
_entity.type
_entity.pdbx_description
1 polymer ?
#
loop_
_entity_poly.entity_id
_entity_poly.type
_entity_poly.pdbx_seq_one_letter_code
_entity_poly.pdbx_strand_id
1 'polypeptide(L)'
;MPLVFQLVKTADLDPSKNYVFSCHPHGILPAGGFINLCTEAAGFSKHFPGLKPHLMMLSVSFRVPFFRDYVMSLGAIPSDKESASYVLRKKEGGNIVVIAVGGAKEALDAHPGTYTLMLENRKGFIRLAIENGTLLVPVFSFGENELYDQIENPKGSWVRWTQDRLQKIMGFSLPLFYTRGIFQYTFGFLPYRKPIFTVAPQRWVSVFSPKRVETGSAARMKIEFAPRHIPSVLHCPLHPLLFTRFWLISALYAVWWAFDWDTPSKGGRSSHRVRNSVVWRYAKDYFPISLVKTADLDPSKNYIFGCHPHGVISIGSIINFTTEATGFSKHFPGLKPHLMTLSVFFRAPFFRDYVMSLGVISSSKESASYVLRKKEGGNIIITSVGGAKEALDAHPGTYTLVLQNRKGFVRLAIENGTPLVPVFSFGENELYDQVENPKGSWVRWAQDRLQKIMGFSLPLLYARGIFQYTFGFVPYRKPIFIVAQCSIALFILLLFTRFWLISALYAVWWAFDWDTPSKGGRSSHRMRNLVIWRYMKDYFPISLVKTADLDPSKNYVFGCHPHGIFPAGGFINFGTEATAFSKHFPGLKPHLMMLSMLFRVPFFRDYWMSLGFISSDKESVSYVLRKKEGGNIIMIVVGGAKEALHARPRAYTLVLENRKGFVRLAIENGTPIVPVFSFGENELYDQVENPKGSWVRWTQNHLQKIMGFSLPLFYARGIFQYTFGFIPYRKPLFTVAPQRWVSVFSPKRVETGSAARMKIEFAPLHIPWERRLQTASVLQWVFTFLCMVQCSIALFILLLFTRFWLISALYAVWWAFDWDTPSKGGRRSHRMRNSVVWRYMKDYFPISLVKTADLDPSKNYIFGFHPHAILPAGGFINLCTEANGFSKHFPGLKLYPTMLSMLFRVPFFRDYWMSLGLISSSKESASYVLRKKEGGNIVMIVVGGAKEALDAHPEAYTLVLQNRKGFVRLAIENGTLLVPVFSFGENELYDQIKNPKGSWVRWTQDRLQKIMGVSLPLFYARGIFQYTFGFLPYRKPVFTVAELAMCLPGSDRAAVLVRTANGQPRPFAFLQRQNSSLPQQAEIGESKQLLLPVGLLLRSLGTFAPKGGKKKVPERERVRGGG
;
A
#
# COMPACT_ATOMS: atom_id res chain seq x y z
N MET A 1 42.95 -1.48 -13.80
CA MET A 1 43.35 -1.79 -12.40
C MET A 1 43.29 -3.30 -12.23
N PRO A 2 44.32 -3.93 -11.65
CA PRO A 2 44.40 -5.39 -11.56
C PRO A 2 43.28 -5.96 -10.67
N LEU A 3 42.89 -7.20 -10.94
CA LEU A 3 41.84 -7.94 -10.24
C LEU A 3 42.05 -7.90 -8.72
N VAL A 4 41.02 -7.49 -7.96
CA VAL A 4 41.06 -7.44 -6.48
C VAL A 4 41.05 -8.83 -5.85
N PHE A 5 40.76 -9.88 -6.64
CA PHE A 5 40.68 -11.27 -6.20
C PHE A 5 41.54 -12.13 -7.13
N GLN A 6 42.43 -12.94 -6.56
CA GLN A 6 43.29 -13.85 -7.30
C GLN A 6 43.24 -15.25 -6.68
N LEU A 7 42.86 -16.24 -7.50
CA LEU A 7 42.96 -17.65 -7.18
C LEU A 7 44.34 -18.15 -7.61
N VAL A 8 45.12 -18.65 -6.66
CA VAL A 8 46.44 -19.22 -6.93
C VAL A 8 46.34 -20.73 -6.83
N LYS A 9 46.44 -21.39 -7.98
CA LYS A 9 46.57 -22.85 -8.08
C LYS A 9 48.00 -23.25 -7.81
N THR A 10 48.23 -24.14 -6.85
CA THR A 10 49.57 -24.70 -6.59
C THR A 10 49.71 -26.17 -6.99
N ALA A 11 48.60 -26.85 -7.29
CA ALA A 11 48.58 -28.25 -7.71
C ALA A 11 47.38 -28.58 -8.59
N ASP A 12 47.54 -29.57 -9.47
CA ASP A 12 46.45 -30.15 -10.24
C ASP A 12 45.55 -31.04 -9.38
N LEU A 13 44.26 -31.04 -9.72
CA LEU A 13 43.22 -31.84 -9.07
C LEU A 13 42.58 -32.74 -10.12
N ASP A 14 42.39 -34.01 -9.77
CA ASP A 14 41.83 -35.05 -10.63
C ASP A 14 40.30 -34.89 -10.73
N PRO A 15 39.74 -34.56 -11.91
CA PRO A 15 38.32 -34.37 -12.09
C PRO A 15 37.47 -35.64 -11.89
N SER A 16 38.09 -36.83 -11.81
CA SER A 16 37.37 -38.07 -11.48
C SER A 16 37.05 -38.22 -10.00
N LYS A 17 37.60 -37.35 -9.12
CA LYS A 17 37.43 -37.42 -7.66
C LYS A 17 36.62 -36.26 -7.12
N ASN A 18 35.97 -36.50 -5.97
CA ASN A 18 35.29 -35.46 -5.20
C ASN A 18 36.18 -34.98 -4.05
N TYR A 19 36.05 -33.70 -3.68
CA TYR A 19 36.93 -33.04 -2.72
C TYR A 19 36.15 -32.24 -1.68
N VAL A 20 36.73 -32.08 -0.48
CA VAL A 20 36.27 -31.12 0.53
C VAL A 20 37.30 -30.00 0.62
N PHE A 21 36.92 -28.78 0.27
CA PHE A 21 37.78 -27.60 0.41
C PHE A 21 37.50 -26.94 1.76
N SER A 22 38.49 -26.93 2.65
CA SER A 22 38.38 -26.27 3.96
C SER A 22 39.03 -24.89 3.90
N CYS A 23 38.20 -23.85 3.73
CA CYS A 23 38.62 -22.46 3.59
C CYS A 23 38.83 -21.78 4.95
N HIS A 24 39.96 -21.09 5.11
CA HIS A 24 40.29 -20.24 6.26
C HIS A 24 41.05 -18.97 5.81
N PRO A 25 40.86 -17.81 6.46
CA PRO A 25 39.86 -17.54 7.48
C PRO A 25 38.45 -17.36 6.89
N HIS A 26 37.43 -17.48 7.73
CA HIS A 26 36.04 -17.20 7.31
C HIS A 26 35.84 -15.71 6.98
N GLY A 27 36.57 -14.81 7.65
CA GLY A 27 36.26 -13.38 7.61
C GLY A 27 34.91 -13.06 8.25
N ILE A 28 34.54 -11.78 8.24
CA ILE A 28 33.19 -11.35 8.63
C ILE A 28 32.16 -11.87 7.61
N LEU A 29 32.50 -11.78 6.33
CA LEU A 29 31.83 -12.41 5.20
C LEU A 29 32.89 -13.12 4.35
N PRO A 30 32.72 -14.40 3.97
CA PRO A 30 33.72 -15.19 3.27
C PRO A 30 33.76 -14.85 1.77
N ALA A 31 34.21 -13.64 1.44
CA ALA A 31 34.29 -13.10 0.10
C ALA A 31 35.29 -13.88 -0.77
N GLY A 32 36.44 -14.31 -0.23
CA GLY A 32 37.41 -15.14 -0.96
C GLY A 32 36.84 -16.50 -1.32
N GLY A 33 36.21 -17.19 -0.36
CA GLY A 33 35.55 -18.48 -0.61
C GLY A 33 34.39 -18.37 -1.60
N PHE A 34 33.62 -17.29 -1.56
CA PHE A 34 32.51 -17.07 -2.48
C PHE A 34 32.99 -16.65 -3.89
N ILE A 35 33.80 -15.59 -4.00
CA ILE A 35 34.18 -14.99 -5.28
C ILE A 35 35.21 -15.86 -6.02
N ASN A 36 36.23 -16.38 -5.33
CA ASN A 36 37.29 -17.15 -6.00
C ASN A 36 36.86 -18.58 -6.36
N LEU A 37 35.91 -19.17 -5.61
CA LEU A 37 35.52 -20.56 -5.83
C LEU A 37 34.12 -20.70 -6.45
N CYS A 38 33.13 -19.85 -6.15
CA CYS A 38 31.75 -20.06 -6.63
C CYS A 38 31.39 -19.21 -7.84
N THR A 39 32.27 -18.29 -8.24
CA THR A 39 32.06 -17.43 -9.40
C THR A 39 33.20 -17.58 -10.38
N GLU A 40 32.94 -17.29 -11.64
CA GLU A 40 33.99 -17.28 -12.67
C GLU A 40 34.84 -16.00 -12.66
N ALA A 41 34.64 -15.09 -11.69
CA ALA A 41 35.35 -13.82 -11.63
C ALA A 41 36.88 -13.98 -11.48
N ALA A 42 37.34 -15.05 -10.83
CA ALA A 42 38.76 -15.40 -10.71
C ALA A 42 39.19 -16.54 -11.66
N GLY A 43 38.32 -16.93 -12.61
CA GLY A 43 38.59 -18.00 -13.58
C GLY A 43 38.72 -19.39 -12.95
N PHE A 44 37.85 -19.75 -12.00
CA PHE A 44 37.90 -21.05 -11.31
C PHE A 44 37.94 -22.23 -12.31
N SER A 45 37.00 -22.26 -13.26
CA SER A 45 36.93 -23.29 -14.32
C SER A 45 38.20 -23.40 -15.16
N LYS A 46 38.90 -22.28 -15.37
CA LYS A 46 40.17 -22.24 -16.11
C LYS A 46 41.32 -22.85 -15.30
N HIS A 47 41.33 -22.62 -13.99
CA HIS A 47 42.35 -23.17 -13.10
C HIS A 47 42.09 -24.64 -12.77
N PHE A 48 40.83 -25.04 -12.59
CA PHE A 48 40.43 -26.40 -12.23
C PHE A 48 39.39 -26.94 -13.22
N PRO A 49 39.81 -27.30 -14.46
CA PRO A 49 38.88 -27.78 -15.48
C PRO A 49 38.20 -29.08 -15.05
N GLY A 50 36.89 -29.15 -15.28
CA GLY A 50 36.08 -30.33 -14.93
C GLY A 50 35.63 -30.40 -13.45
N LEU A 51 36.06 -29.46 -12.60
CA LEU A 51 35.62 -29.40 -11.20
C LEU A 51 34.46 -28.42 -10.99
N LYS A 52 33.53 -28.80 -10.12
CA LYS A 52 32.31 -28.06 -9.78
C LYS A 52 32.26 -27.76 -8.28
N PRO A 53 32.42 -26.50 -7.87
CA PRO A 53 32.40 -26.08 -6.47
C PRO A 53 30.98 -25.85 -5.97
N HIS A 54 30.72 -26.35 -4.76
CA HIS A 54 29.47 -26.21 -4.04
C HIS A 54 29.73 -25.62 -2.65
N LEU A 55 29.41 -24.33 -2.47
CA LEU A 55 29.66 -23.65 -1.19
C LEU A 55 28.55 -23.93 -0.19
N MET A 56 28.96 -24.42 0.98
CA MET A 56 28.05 -24.61 2.10
C MET A 56 27.68 -23.26 2.73
N MET A 57 26.39 -22.95 2.73
CA MET A 57 25.84 -21.73 3.33
C MET A 57 24.71 -22.08 4.31
N LEU A 58 24.48 -21.22 5.31
CA LEU A 58 23.47 -21.41 6.34
C LEU A 58 22.10 -21.81 5.75
N SER A 59 21.50 -22.89 6.25
CA SER A 59 20.23 -23.44 5.73
C SER A 59 19.07 -22.43 5.73
N VAL A 60 19.11 -21.40 6.58
CA VAL A 60 18.11 -20.31 6.59
C VAL A 60 18.11 -19.48 5.30
N SER A 61 19.27 -19.32 4.65
CA SER A 61 19.41 -18.62 3.37
C SER A 61 18.56 -19.26 2.27
N PHE A 62 18.29 -20.56 2.36
CA PHE A 62 17.48 -21.31 1.40
C PHE A 62 15.98 -21.28 1.70
N ARG A 63 15.54 -20.62 2.78
CA ARG A 63 14.12 -20.43 3.11
C ARG A 63 13.53 -19.16 2.48
N VAL A 64 14.37 -18.24 2.02
CA VAL A 64 13.95 -16.96 1.42
C VAL A 64 13.76 -17.15 -0.10
N PRO A 65 12.52 -17.01 -0.64
CA PRO A 65 12.28 -17.14 -2.08
C PRO A 65 13.13 -16.13 -2.88
N PHE A 66 13.52 -16.48 -4.12
CA PHE A 66 14.45 -15.73 -4.98
C PHE A 66 15.90 -15.66 -4.51
N PHE A 67 16.17 -15.37 -3.22
CA PHE A 67 17.54 -15.45 -2.69
C PHE A 67 18.05 -16.89 -2.74
N ARG A 68 17.21 -17.85 -2.35
CA ARG A 68 17.44 -19.29 -2.54
C ARG A 68 17.83 -19.62 -3.98
N ASP A 69 17.03 -19.18 -4.95
CA ASP A 69 17.22 -19.55 -6.35
C ASP A 69 18.49 -18.89 -6.91
N TYR A 70 18.79 -17.66 -6.51
CA TYR A 70 20.04 -16.96 -6.84
C TYR A 70 21.27 -17.70 -6.31
N VAL A 71 21.32 -18.03 -5.01
CA VAL A 71 22.49 -18.71 -4.45
C VAL A 71 22.64 -20.16 -4.94
N MET A 72 21.53 -20.85 -5.21
CA MET A 72 21.55 -22.18 -5.84
C MET A 72 22.05 -22.12 -7.29
N SER A 73 21.72 -21.06 -8.04
CA SER A 73 22.26 -20.86 -9.39
C SER A 73 23.78 -20.66 -9.44
N LEU A 74 24.37 -20.24 -8.31
CA LEU A 74 25.81 -20.08 -8.12
C LEU A 74 26.47 -21.33 -7.48
N GLY A 75 25.74 -22.43 -7.34
CA GLY A 75 26.23 -23.69 -6.76
C GLY A 75 26.23 -23.74 -5.23
N ALA A 76 25.64 -22.77 -4.52
CA ALA A 76 25.57 -22.83 -3.06
C ALA A 76 24.57 -23.92 -2.59
N ILE A 77 24.94 -24.65 -1.53
CA ILE A 77 24.14 -25.70 -0.91
C ILE A 77 23.92 -25.43 0.59
N PRO A 78 22.83 -25.95 1.21
CA PRO A 78 22.63 -25.87 2.65
C PRO A 78 23.80 -26.48 3.45
N SER A 79 24.10 -25.89 4.60
CA SER A 79 25.25 -26.30 5.43
C SER A 79 25.02 -27.56 6.29
N ASP A 80 23.99 -28.36 5.99
CA ASP A 80 23.76 -29.63 6.68
C ASP A 80 24.57 -30.79 6.09
N LYS A 81 24.77 -31.83 6.91
CA LYS A 81 25.58 -33.01 6.57
C LYS A 81 25.00 -33.76 5.37
N GLU A 82 23.68 -33.86 5.26
CA GLU A 82 23.00 -34.63 4.21
C GLU A 82 23.24 -34.01 2.83
N SER A 83 23.11 -32.68 2.71
CA SER A 83 23.38 -31.95 1.48
C SER A 83 24.84 -32.12 1.01
N ALA A 84 25.79 -32.01 1.95
CA ALA A 84 27.20 -32.19 1.63
C ALA A 84 27.53 -33.64 1.23
N SER A 85 27.02 -34.63 1.97
CA SER A 85 27.20 -36.04 1.64
C SER A 85 26.57 -36.42 0.30
N TYR A 86 25.42 -35.85 -0.06
CA TYR A 86 24.79 -36.10 -1.35
C TYR A 86 25.70 -35.68 -2.52
N VAL A 87 26.33 -34.50 -2.42
CA VAL A 87 27.27 -33.99 -3.42
C VAL A 87 28.54 -34.85 -3.49
N LEU A 88 29.12 -35.23 -2.34
CA LEU A 88 30.36 -36.00 -2.28
C LEU A 88 30.20 -37.47 -2.72
N ARG A 89 28.97 -38.03 -2.71
CA ARG A 89 28.67 -39.41 -3.12
C ARG A 89 28.41 -39.59 -4.62
N LYS A 90 28.40 -38.51 -5.39
CA LYS A 90 28.16 -38.60 -6.83
C LYS A 90 29.29 -39.36 -7.53
N LYS A 91 28.93 -40.43 -8.24
CA LYS A 91 29.86 -41.34 -8.93
C LYS A 91 30.60 -40.71 -10.12
N GLU A 92 30.08 -39.60 -10.66
CA GLU A 92 30.66 -38.88 -11.80
C GLU A 92 32.00 -38.18 -11.49
N GLY A 93 32.37 -38.05 -10.21
CA GLY A 93 33.56 -37.30 -9.80
C GLY A 93 33.40 -35.78 -9.97
N GLY A 94 34.44 -35.03 -9.64
CA GLY A 94 34.56 -33.62 -10.00
C GLY A 94 33.74 -32.65 -9.15
N ASN A 95 33.11 -33.09 -8.05
CA ASN A 95 32.36 -32.22 -7.16
C ASN A 95 33.22 -31.80 -5.95
N ILE A 96 33.24 -30.51 -5.66
CA ILE A 96 33.95 -29.92 -4.52
C ILE A 96 32.93 -29.36 -3.53
N VAL A 97 32.97 -29.78 -2.28
CA VAL A 97 32.22 -29.12 -1.20
C VAL A 97 33.13 -28.12 -0.50
N VAL A 98 32.76 -26.84 -0.53
CA VAL A 98 33.53 -25.74 0.08
C VAL A 98 32.97 -25.40 1.45
N ILE A 99 33.81 -25.46 2.48
CA ILE A 99 33.45 -25.27 3.89
C ILE A 99 34.40 -24.26 4.54
N ALA A 100 33.85 -23.21 5.14
CA ALA A 100 34.62 -22.32 6.00
C ALA A 100 34.77 -22.93 7.41
N VAL A 101 36.01 -23.28 7.79
CA VAL A 101 36.28 -24.29 8.83
C VAL A 101 35.83 -23.87 10.24
N GLY A 102 36.08 -22.62 10.66
CA GLY A 102 35.61 -22.12 11.95
C GLY A 102 34.20 -21.52 11.94
N GLY A 103 33.53 -21.47 10.78
CA GLY A 103 32.15 -21.02 10.62
C GLY A 103 31.84 -19.67 11.29
N ALA A 104 30.57 -19.48 11.69
CA ALA A 104 30.10 -18.23 12.30
C ALA A 104 30.87 -17.81 13.57
N LYS A 105 31.50 -18.73 14.32
CA LYS A 105 32.27 -18.34 15.52
C LYS A 105 33.57 -17.62 15.15
N GLU A 106 34.23 -18.07 14.10
CA GLU A 106 35.46 -17.45 13.61
C GLU A 106 35.23 -16.01 13.11
N ALA A 107 34.05 -15.73 12.56
CA ALA A 107 33.65 -14.38 12.14
C ALA A 107 33.59 -13.36 13.30
N LEU A 108 33.43 -13.81 14.56
CA LEU A 108 33.48 -12.93 15.74
C LEU A 108 34.91 -12.62 16.21
N ASP A 109 35.91 -13.28 15.64
CA ASP A 109 37.32 -13.06 15.96
C ASP A 109 38.10 -12.64 14.68
N ALA A 110 37.36 -12.13 13.68
CA ALA A 110 37.88 -11.70 12.39
C ALA A 110 38.33 -10.23 12.45
N HIS A 111 39.53 -10.01 12.97
CA HIS A 111 40.18 -8.69 13.01
C HIS A 111 41.31 -8.59 11.98
N PRO A 112 41.50 -7.42 11.33
CA PRO A 112 42.61 -7.21 10.39
C PRO A 112 43.96 -7.60 10.99
N GLY A 113 44.79 -8.33 10.22
CA GLY A 113 46.12 -8.78 10.67
C GLY A 113 46.12 -9.95 11.65
N THR A 114 44.95 -10.49 12.01
CA THR A 114 44.84 -11.69 12.86
C THR A 114 44.26 -12.85 12.07
N TYR A 115 44.74 -14.07 12.32
CA TYR A 115 44.19 -15.30 11.75
C TYR A 115 43.94 -16.27 12.90
N THR A 116 42.68 -16.36 13.34
CA THR A 116 42.29 -17.24 14.45
C THR A 116 41.59 -18.47 13.91
N LEU A 117 42.27 -19.60 13.87
CA LEU A 117 41.69 -20.87 13.42
C LEU A 117 41.05 -21.64 14.58
N MET A 118 39.71 -21.81 14.55
CA MET A 118 38.98 -22.55 15.58
C MET A 118 38.66 -23.99 15.17
N LEU A 119 39.52 -24.93 15.59
CA LEU A 119 39.35 -26.37 15.32
C LEU A 119 38.86 -27.18 16.53
N GLU A 120 38.98 -26.64 17.74
CA GLU A 120 38.60 -27.33 18.97
C GLU A 120 37.11 -27.67 18.95
N ASN A 121 36.78 -28.97 19.00
CA ASN A 121 35.43 -29.52 18.88
C ASN A 121 34.72 -29.27 17.52
N ARG A 122 35.44 -28.89 16.46
CA ARG A 122 34.90 -28.63 15.10
C ARG A 122 35.51 -29.51 14.01
N LYS A 123 35.66 -30.81 14.28
CA LYS A 123 36.25 -31.81 13.35
C LYS A 123 35.23 -32.42 12.36
N GLY A 124 34.04 -31.84 12.24
CA GLY A 124 32.93 -32.39 11.43
C GLY A 124 33.25 -32.51 9.94
N PHE A 125 33.97 -31.53 9.37
CA PHE A 125 34.38 -31.55 7.96
C PHE A 125 35.43 -32.64 7.67
N ILE A 126 36.32 -32.95 8.63
CA ILE A 126 37.27 -34.07 8.54
C ILE A 126 36.51 -35.39 8.57
N ARG A 127 35.56 -35.53 9.51
CA ARG A 127 34.69 -36.71 9.59
C ARG A 127 33.87 -36.88 8.32
N LEU A 128 33.37 -35.79 7.72
CA LEU A 128 32.66 -35.81 6.45
C LEU A 128 33.55 -36.31 5.30
N ALA A 129 34.81 -35.86 5.25
CA ALA A 129 35.76 -36.34 4.24
C ALA A 129 36.06 -37.84 4.40
N ILE A 130 36.29 -38.31 5.64
CA ILE A 130 36.52 -39.73 5.96
C ILE A 130 35.30 -40.58 5.60
N GLU A 131 34.10 -40.19 6.02
CA GLU A 131 32.87 -40.95 5.82
C GLU A 131 32.47 -41.11 4.35
N ASN A 132 32.91 -40.18 3.48
CA ASN A 132 32.64 -40.24 2.04
C ASN A 132 33.88 -40.65 1.21
N GLY A 133 35.01 -40.97 1.86
CA GLY A 133 36.24 -41.39 1.17
C GLY A 133 36.84 -40.32 0.25
N THR A 134 36.63 -39.04 0.55
CA THR A 134 37.04 -37.91 -0.30
C THR A 134 38.28 -37.21 0.25
N LEU A 135 39.07 -36.58 -0.63
CA LEU A 135 40.28 -35.86 -0.23
C LEU A 135 39.94 -34.49 0.39
N LEU A 136 40.62 -34.15 1.49
CA LEU A 136 40.51 -32.86 2.16
C LEU A 136 41.60 -31.91 1.65
N VAL A 137 41.18 -30.75 1.14
CA VAL A 137 42.04 -29.71 0.57
C VAL A 137 41.97 -28.46 1.46
N PRO A 138 43.04 -28.12 2.19
CA PRO A 138 43.09 -26.85 2.91
C PRO A 138 43.13 -25.70 1.90
N VAL A 139 42.37 -24.64 2.13
CA VAL A 139 42.38 -23.45 1.27
C VAL A 139 42.57 -22.25 2.18
N PHE A 140 43.56 -21.41 1.86
CA PHE A 140 43.86 -20.22 2.66
C PHE A 140 43.61 -18.94 1.87
N SER A 141 42.85 -18.00 2.44
CA SER A 141 42.54 -16.71 1.81
C SER A 141 43.26 -15.57 2.55
N PHE A 142 44.38 -15.11 2.00
CA PHE A 142 45.08 -13.92 2.51
C PHE A 142 44.31 -12.65 2.16
N GLY A 143 44.18 -11.70 3.08
CA GLY A 143 43.47 -10.43 2.85
C GLY A 143 41.98 -10.45 3.23
N GLU A 144 41.45 -11.61 3.67
CA GLU A 144 40.04 -11.81 3.98
C GLU A 144 39.57 -11.05 5.24
N ASN A 145 40.37 -11.06 6.31
CA ASN A 145 40.05 -10.35 7.56
C ASN A 145 40.31 -8.83 7.43
N GLU A 146 41.03 -8.41 6.41
CA GLU A 146 41.37 -7.02 6.10
C GLU A 146 40.29 -6.31 5.27
N LEU A 147 39.25 -7.03 4.83
CA LEU A 147 38.11 -6.46 4.12
C LEU A 147 37.20 -5.64 5.02
N TYR A 148 37.12 -6.01 6.30
CA TYR A 148 36.18 -5.46 7.28
C TYR A 148 36.85 -5.12 8.60
N ASP A 149 36.55 -3.94 9.15
CA ASP A 149 36.92 -3.61 10.52
C ASP A 149 35.81 -4.06 11.46
N GLN A 150 36.15 -4.87 12.46
CA GLN A 150 35.22 -5.32 13.48
C GLN A 150 35.31 -4.42 14.72
N ILE A 151 34.15 -4.07 15.27
CA ILE A 151 34.05 -3.41 16.57
C ILE A 151 34.65 -4.34 17.62
N GLU A 152 35.53 -3.79 18.46
CA GLU A 152 36.15 -4.56 19.54
C GLU A 152 35.11 -5.29 20.39
N ASN A 153 35.31 -6.58 20.53
CA ASN A 153 34.43 -7.49 21.23
C ASN A 153 35.24 -8.49 22.06
N PRO A 154 36.09 -8.02 23.00
CA PRO A 154 36.94 -8.90 23.79
C PRO A 154 36.10 -9.92 24.56
N LYS A 155 36.63 -11.13 24.71
CA LYS A 155 35.96 -12.21 25.44
C LYS A 155 35.69 -11.79 26.88
N GLY A 156 34.43 -11.91 27.31
CA GLY A 156 33.95 -11.43 28.61
C GLY A 156 33.29 -10.05 28.60
N SER A 157 33.41 -9.28 27.51
CA SER A 157 32.67 -8.01 27.37
C SER A 157 31.16 -8.22 27.22
N TRP A 158 30.37 -7.21 27.54
CA TRP A 158 28.92 -7.24 27.33
C TRP A 158 28.55 -7.43 25.84
N VAL A 159 29.33 -6.85 24.93
CA VAL A 159 29.17 -7.02 23.47
C VAL A 159 29.39 -8.49 23.11
N ARG A 160 30.49 -9.10 23.55
CA ARG A 160 30.78 -10.50 23.26
C ARG A 160 29.79 -11.46 23.93
N TRP A 161 29.38 -11.18 25.17
CA TRP A 161 28.35 -11.94 25.88
C TRP A 161 27.02 -11.94 25.10
N THR A 162 26.62 -10.78 24.58
CA THR A 162 25.40 -10.62 23.78
C THR A 162 25.52 -11.38 22.46
N GLN A 163 26.64 -11.24 21.75
CA GLN A 163 26.91 -11.96 20.50
C GLN A 163 26.91 -13.49 20.69
N ASP A 164 27.52 -14.00 21.77
CA ASP A 164 27.55 -15.42 22.10
C ASP A 164 26.16 -15.96 22.47
N ARG A 165 25.35 -15.19 23.20
CA ARG A 165 23.93 -15.52 23.51
C ARG A 165 23.08 -15.56 22.25
N LEU A 166 23.19 -14.55 21.40
CA LEU A 166 22.47 -14.46 20.12
C LEU A 166 22.86 -15.61 19.19
N GLN A 167 24.15 -15.96 19.13
CA GLN A 167 24.61 -17.11 18.35
C GLN A 167 24.02 -18.43 18.86
N LYS A 168 23.96 -18.64 20.18
CA LYS A 168 23.34 -19.85 20.76
C LYS A 168 21.84 -19.96 20.44
N ILE A 169 21.12 -18.84 20.40
CA ILE A 169 19.67 -18.81 20.13
C ILE A 169 19.39 -18.95 18.63
N MET A 170 20.14 -18.25 17.77
CA MET A 170 19.80 -18.08 16.36
C MET A 170 20.65 -18.93 15.40
N GLY A 171 21.74 -19.53 15.87
CA GLY A 171 22.62 -20.38 15.06
C GLY A 171 23.59 -19.64 14.13
N PHE A 172 23.57 -18.31 14.09
CA PHE A 172 24.54 -17.46 13.37
C PHE A 172 25.05 -16.33 14.28
N SER A 173 26.28 -15.88 14.06
CA SER A 173 26.88 -14.78 14.79
C SER A 173 26.50 -13.44 14.16
N LEU A 174 26.37 -12.40 14.99
CA LEU A 174 26.20 -11.01 14.56
C LEU A 174 27.49 -10.23 14.83
N PRO A 175 28.51 -10.34 13.96
CA PRO A 175 29.67 -9.47 14.02
C PRO A 175 29.21 -8.02 13.79
N LEU A 176 29.64 -7.11 14.68
CA LEU A 176 29.42 -5.68 14.51
C LEU A 176 30.63 -5.13 13.77
N PHE A 177 30.46 -4.66 12.54
CA PHE A 177 31.57 -4.25 11.68
C PHE A 177 31.27 -2.98 10.90
N TYR A 178 32.32 -2.35 10.38
CA TYR A 178 32.25 -1.20 9.49
C TYR A 178 33.39 -1.25 8.47
N THR A 179 33.22 -0.56 7.34
CA THR A 179 34.19 -0.53 6.23
C THR A 179 34.16 0.79 5.49
N ARG A 180 34.45 0.82 4.18
CA ARG A 180 34.32 2.01 3.34
C ARG A 180 32.89 2.26 2.88
N GLY A 181 32.60 3.53 2.61
CA GLY A 181 31.39 3.95 1.91
C GLY A 181 31.53 3.83 0.39
N ILE A 182 30.45 4.19 -0.32
CA ILE A 182 30.46 4.26 -1.79
C ILE A 182 31.40 5.37 -2.29
N PHE A 183 31.48 6.48 -1.55
CA PHE A 183 32.22 7.69 -1.94
C PHE A 183 33.37 8.08 -0.99
N GLN A 184 33.61 7.30 0.07
CA GLN A 184 34.73 7.52 0.99
C GLN A 184 35.26 6.19 1.53
N TYR A 185 36.47 6.22 2.09
CA TYR A 185 37.20 5.05 2.57
C TYR A 185 37.20 4.87 4.09
N THR A 186 36.41 5.66 4.82
CA THR A 186 36.50 5.81 6.28
C THR A 186 35.35 5.16 7.05
N PHE A 187 34.14 5.01 6.50
CA PHE A 187 33.01 4.38 7.21
C PHE A 187 31.88 3.88 6.28
N GLY A 188 31.29 2.70 6.51
CA GLY A 188 30.25 2.17 5.62
C GLY A 188 30.13 0.65 5.69
N PHE A 189 29.55 0.06 4.64
CA PHE A 189 29.26 -1.37 4.55
C PHE A 189 29.88 -2.06 3.33
N LEU A 190 30.61 -1.34 2.47
CA LEU A 190 31.31 -1.94 1.32
C LEU A 190 32.70 -2.41 1.73
N PRO A 191 33.15 -3.61 1.37
CA PRO A 191 34.48 -4.11 1.74
C PRO A 191 35.58 -3.16 1.27
N TYR A 192 36.65 -3.03 2.05
CA TYR A 192 37.85 -2.36 1.60
C TYR A 192 38.40 -3.01 0.33
N ARG A 193 39.01 -2.22 -0.57
CA ARG A 193 39.68 -2.78 -1.75
C ARG A 193 41.05 -3.33 -1.35
N LYS A 194 41.07 -4.36 -0.51
CA LYS A 194 42.26 -5.13 -0.19
C LYS A 194 42.33 -6.32 -1.14
N PRO A 195 43.50 -6.62 -1.71
CA PRO A 195 43.65 -7.79 -2.55
C PRO A 195 43.41 -9.05 -1.72
N ILE A 196 42.63 -9.99 -2.26
CA ILE A 196 42.48 -11.32 -1.68
C ILE A 196 43.21 -12.33 -2.55
N PHE A 197 44.18 -13.02 -1.94
CA PHE A 197 44.87 -14.14 -2.57
C PHE A 197 44.39 -15.43 -1.93
N THR A 198 43.63 -16.23 -2.68
CA THR A 198 43.20 -17.54 -2.21
C THR A 198 44.11 -18.61 -2.77
N VAL A 199 44.82 -19.31 -1.89
CA VAL A 199 45.82 -20.33 -2.21
C VAL A 199 45.29 -21.69 -1.80
N ALA A 200 45.24 -22.62 -2.74
CA ALA A 200 45.03 -24.05 -2.47
C ALA A 200 46.42 -24.74 -2.56
N PRO A 201 47.05 -25.15 -1.44
CA PRO A 201 48.41 -25.66 -1.37
C PRO A 201 48.54 -27.15 -1.77
N GLN A 202 49.77 -27.57 -2.11
CA GLN A 202 50.17 -28.88 -2.65
C GLN A 202 50.03 -30.11 -1.72
N ARG A 203 49.99 -29.95 -0.40
CA ARG A 203 50.03 -31.10 0.54
C ARG A 203 48.63 -31.57 0.90
N TRP A 204 48.20 -32.66 0.25
CA TRP A 204 46.96 -33.39 0.54
C TRP A 204 47.17 -34.34 1.72
N VAL A 205 46.22 -34.39 2.66
CA VAL A 205 46.19 -35.47 3.66
C VAL A 205 45.35 -36.60 3.11
N SER A 206 45.99 -37.68 2.65
CA SER A 206 45.28 -38.94 2.40
C SER A 206 44.89 -39.54 3.75
N VAL A 207 43.63 -39.39 4.14
CA VAL A 207 43.14 -39.94 5.41
C VAL A 207 42.81 -41.43 5.21
N PHE A 208 43.85 -42.26 5.07
CA PHE A 208 43.70 -43.72 5.08
C PHE A 208 44.00 -44.28 6.48
N SER A 209 43.01 -45.02 7.00
CA SER A 209 43.03 -45.95 8.13
C SER A 209 43.15 -45.38 9.56
N PRO A 210 42.32 -45.88 10.52
CA PRO A 210 42.28 -45.40 11.90
C PRO A 210 43.43 -46.00 12.71
N LYS A 211 44.59 -45.34 12.74
CA LYS A 211 45.54 -45.53 13.84
C LYS A 211 45.45 -44.33 14.78
N ARG A 212 45.25 -44.66 16.06
CA ARG A 212 45.19 -43.78 17.23
C ARG A 212 46.24 -42.68 17.12
N VAL A 213 45.81 -41.44 16.87
CA VAL A 213 46.65 -40.26 17.07
C VAL A 213 46.41 -39.80 18.50
N GLU A 214 47.42 -40.02 19.34
CA GLU A 214 47.47 -39.54 20.71
C GLU A 214 47.29 -38.02 20.74
N THR A 215 46.43 -37.58 21.65
CA THR A 215 46.14 -36.17 21.90
C THR A 215 47.30 -35.52 22.64
N GLY A 216 48.35 -35.18 21.90
CA GLY A 216 49.35 -34.20 22.32
C GLY A 216 48.75 -32.79 22.25
N SER A 217 48.92 -32.03 23.32
CA SER A 217 48.52 -30.63 23.49
C SER A 217 48.88 -29.76 22.28
N ALA A 218 47.89 -29.42 21.44
CA ALA A 218 48.09 -28.63 20.24
C ALA A 218 48.19 -27.13 20.59
N ALA A 219 49.36 -26.56 20.29
CA ALA A 219 49.72 -25.17 20.48
C ALA A 219 48.74 -24.19 19.80
N ARG A 220 48.28 -23.18 20.54
CA ARG A 220 47.66 -21.98 19.97
C ARG A 220 48.75 -21.13 19.33
N MET A 221 48.88 -21.15 18.01
CA MET A 221 49.73 -20.20 17.31
C MET A 221 48.96 -18.87 17.16
N LYS A 222 49.33 -17.88 17.96
CA LYS A 222 48.76 -16.53 17.94
C LYS A 222 49.91 -15.60 17.57
N ILE A 223 49.87 -15.02 16.37
CA ILE A 223 50.83 -13.99 15.94
C ILE A 223 50.16 -12.65 16.22
N GLU A 224 50.64 -11.92 17.22
CA GLU A 224 50.10 -10.62 17.64
C GLU A 224 51.18 -9.53 17.50
N PHE A 225 50.90 -8.49 16.72
CA PHE A 225 51.66 -7.25 16.76
C PHE A 225 51.01 -6.30 17.78
N ALA A 226 51.84 -5.69 18.64
CA ALA A 226 51.43 -4.99 19.85
C ALA A 226 50.34 -3.91 19.62
N PRO A 227 49.22 -3.93 20.36
CA PRO A 227 48.13 -3.00 20.18
C PRO A 227 48.30 -1.75 21.06
N ARG A 228 48.04 -0.57 20.49
CA ARG A 228 47.73 0.64 21.26
C ARG A 228 46.27 0.56 21.70
N HIS A 229 46.04 0.51 23.01
CA HIS A 229 44.76 0.81 23.65
C HIS A 229 44.31 2.22 23.28
N ILE A 230 43.03 2.58 23.23
CA ILE A 230 41.87 2.18 24.05
C ILE A 230 40.53 2.19 23.20
N PRO A 231 39.29 2.13 23.76
CA PRO A 231 38.27 1.13 23.50
C PRO A 231 37.09 1.60 22.61
N SER A 232 35.95 0.93 22.78
CA SER A 232 34.88 0.67 21.83
C SER A 232 33.56 1.42 22.09
N VAL A 233 33.08 2.04 21.02
CA VAL A 233 31.75 2.10 20.42
C VAL A 233 30.56 2.55 21.26
N LEU A 234 30.29 3.84 21.07
CA LEU A 234 28.99 4.40 20.77
C LEU A 234 29.20 5.72 20.03
N HIS A 235 29.88 5.69 18.89
CA HIS A 235 30.63 6.88 18.54
C HIS A 235 30.37 7.43 17.14
N CYS A 236 29.57 8.50 17.15
CA CYS A 236 30.17 9.82 17.12
C CYS A 236 31.65 9.85 16.62
N PRO A 237 32.00 10.29 15.40
CA PRO A 237 33.35 10.11 14.81
C PRO A 237 34.58 10.63 15.59
N LEU A 238 34.40 11.16 16.80
CA LEU A 238 35.42 11.32 17.82
C LEU A 238 36.02 10.03 18.38
N HIS A 239 35.36 8.88 18.15
CA HIS A 239 35.75 7.60 18.76
C HIS A 239 37.23 7.22 18.62
N PRO A 240 37.81 7.25 17.41
CA PRO A 240 39.13 6.67 17.20
C PRO A 240 40.21 7.58 17.78
N LEU A 241 39.92 8.88 17.92
CA LEU A 241 40.84 9.87 18.43
C LEU A 241 40.91 9.83 19.97
N LEU A 242 39.85 9.45 20.70
CA LEU A 242 39.83 9.26 22.17
C LEU A 242 40.88 8.25 22.65
N PHE A 243 41.40 7.45 21.74
CA PHE A 243 42.20 6.25 22.01
C PHE A 243 43.53 6.23 21.28
N THR A 244 43.93 7.41 20.84
CA THR A 244 45.28 7.71 20.35
C THR A 244 45.88 8.81 21.22
N ARG A 245 47.13 9.20 20.96
CA ARG A 245 47.75 10.40 21.60
C ARG A 245 46.96 11.70 21.40
N PHE A 246 45.94 11.70 20.55
CA PHE A 246 45.08 12.84 20.24
C PHE A 246 43.76 12.82 21.03
N TRP A 247 43.66 12.03 22.10
CA TRP A 247 42.44 11.89 22.92
C TRP A 247 41.93 13.21 23.48
N LEU A 248 42.85 14.14 23.81
CA LEU A 248 42.52 15.51 24.23
C LEU A 248 41.67 16.24 23.19
N ILE A 249 41.94 16.09 21.89
CA ILE A 249 41.14 16.70 20.81
C ILE A 249 39.71 16.16 20.83
N SER A 250 39.58 14.86 21.13
CA SER A 250 38.28 14.19 21.15
C SER A 250 37.49 14.50 22.40
N ALA A 251 38.15 14.58 23.54
CA ALA A 251 37.56 15.00 24.80
C ALA A 251 37.09 16.45 24.69
N LEU A 252 37.94 17.34 24.17
CA LEU A 252 37.59 18.74 23.94
C LEU A 252 36.43 18.88 22.95
N TYR A 253 36.44 18.15 21.82
CA TYR A 253 35.31 18.20 20.91
C TYR A 253 34.08 17.45 21.46
N ALA A 254 34.20 16.42 22.32
CA ALA A 254 33.05 15.76 22.95
C ALA A 254 32.38 16.67 23.98
N VAL A 255 33.18 17.41 24.76
CA VAL A 255 32.70 18.47 25.65
C VAL A 255 32.03 19.57 24.83
N TRP A 256 32.65 20.01 23.73
CA TRP A 256 32.02 20.93 22.78
C TRP A 256 30.74 20.38 22.19
N TRP A 257 30.69 19.11 21.82
CA TRP A 257 29.56 18.43 21.19
C TRP A 257 28.37 18.31 22.15
N ALA A 258 28.65 18.02 23.42
CA ALA A 258 27.67 18.00 24.50
C ALA A 258 27.17 19.42 24.85
N PHE A 259 28.07 20.40 24.91
CA PHE A 259 27.71 21.80 25.12
C PHE A 259 26.88 22.37 23.96
N ASP A 260 27.27 22.05 22.72
CA ASP A 260 26.65 22.50 21.46
C ASP A 260 25.49 21.58 21.01
N TRP A 261 25.00 20.68 21.86
CA TRP A 261 24.01 19.66 21.50
C TRP A 261 22.75 20.24 20.86
N ASP A 262 22.24 21.36 21.40
CA ASP A 262 21.00 21.97 20.96
C ASP A 262 21.14 22.89 19.74
N THR A 263 22.35 23.19 19.29
CA THR A 263 22.62 24.16 18.22
C THR A 263 21.87 23.88 16.90
N PRO A 264 21.68 22.63 16.45
CA PRO A 264 20.83 22.33 15.29
C PRO A 264 19.36 22.74 15.45
N SER A 265 18.88 22.85 16.69
CA SER A 265 17.54 23.31 17.06
C SER A 265 17.52 24.80 17.46
N LYS A 266 18.69 25.45 17.48
CA LYS A 266 18.88 26.88 17.80
C LYS A 266 19.48 27.64 16.61
N GLY A 267 19.10 27.27 15.39
CA GLY A 267 19.42 28.00 14.15
C GLY A 267 20.72 27.62 13.44
N GLY A 268 21.44 26.59 13.91
CA GLY A 268 22.63 26.07 13.22
C GLY A 268 23.82 27.03 13.22
N ARG A 269 24.88 26.66 12.46
CA ARG A 269 26.15 27.41 12.37
C ARG A 269 26.65 27.49 10.94
N SER A 270 26.05 28.37 10.13
CA SER A 270 26.44 28.59 8.73
C SER A 270 27.87 29.15 8.60
N SER A 271 28.63 28.64 7.63
CA SER A 271 29.97 29.12 7.27
C SER A 271 29.99 29.66 5.83
N HIS A 272 30.26 30.95 5.69
CA HIS A 272 30.35 31.60 4.38
C HIS A 272 31.40 30.94 3.46
N ARG A 273 32.54 30.48 4.03
CA ARG A 273 33.60 29.81 3.25
C ARG A 273 33.15 28.47 2.67
N VAL A 274 32.39 27.68 3.44
CA VAL A 274 31.89 26.38 2.97
C VAL A 274 30.80 26.56 1.92
N ARG A 275 29.90 27.54 2.13
CA ARG A 275 28.83 27.88 1.18
C ARG A 275 29.34 28.41 -0.17
N ASN A 276 30.49 29.09 -0.18
CA ASN A 276 31.15 29.62 -1.39
C ASN A 276 32.22 28.70 -2.02
N SER A 277 32.37 27.46 -1.53
CA SER A 277 33.45 26.58 -2.02
C SER A 277 33.33 26.29 -3.53
N VAL A 278 34.47 26.14 -4.21
CA VAL A 278 34.52 25.88 -5.66
C VAL A 278 33.80 24.59 -6.07
N VAL A 279 33.73 23.61 -5.16
CA VAL A 279 33.04 22.33 -5.39
C VAL A 279 31.56 22.55 -5.77
N TRP A 280 30.91 23.57 -5.21
CA TRP A 280 29.51 23.85 -5.52
C TRP A 280 29.30 24.47 -6.90
N ARG A 281 30.31 25.18 -7.44
CA ARG A 281 30.27 25.66 -8.83
C ARG A 281 30.31 24.48 -9.80
N TYR A 282 31.21 23.51 -9.57
CA TYR A 282 31.23 22.28 -10.35
C TYR A 282 29.93 21.47 -10.24
N ALA A 283 29.33 21.40 -9.05
CA ALA A 283 28.04 20.74 -8.85
C ALA A 283 26.91 21.45 -9.63
N LYS A 284 26.86 22.79 -9.60
CA LYS A 284 25.90 23.60 -10.35
C LYS A 284 26.02 23.39 -11.86
N ASP A 285 27.25 23.39 -12.38
CA ASP A 285 27.53 23.21 -13.81
C ASP A 285 27.26 21.77 -14.28
N TYR A 286 27.41 20.79 -13.38
CA TYR A 286 27.11 19.40 -13.67
C TYR A 286 25.59 19.12 -13.84
N PHE A 287 24.72 19.80 -13.08
CA PHE A 287 23.25 19.68 -13.11
C PHE A 287 22.52 20.82 -13.86
N PRO A 288 23.24 21.59 -14.68
CA PRO A 288 22.92 22.98 -15.04
C PRO A 288 21.84 23.68 -14.17
N ILE A 289 22.11 23.89 -12.89
CA ILE A 289 21.12 24.47 -11.95
C ILE A 289 21.11 25.99 -12.05
N SER A 290 19.91 26.57 -12.10
CA SER A 290 19.67 28.01 -12.02
C SER A 290 18.63 28.35 -10.94
N LEU A 291 18.85 29.47 -10.24
CA LEU A 291 17.89 30.03 -9.30
C LEU A 291 17.20 31.22 -9.96
N VAL A 292 15.90 31.11 -10.19
CA VAL A 292 15.10 32.20 -10.72
C VAL A 292 14.34 32.87 -9.58
N LYS A 293 14.73 34.11 -9.26
CA LYS A 293 14.00 34.95 -8.31
C LYS A 293 12.80 35.58 -9.00
N THR A 294 11.62 35.39 -8.44
CA THR A 294 10.35 35.90 -8.97
C THR A 294 9.82 37.12 -8.23
N ALA A 295 10.32 37.39 -7.02
CA ALA A 295 9.91 38.53 -6.20
C ALA A 295 11.02 38.97 -5.24
N ASP A 296 11.07 40.27 -4.94
CA ASP A 296 11.86 40.81 -3.83
C ASP A 296 11.25 40.42 -2.50
N LEU A 297 12.10 40.09 -1.53
CA LEU A 297 11.72 39.74 -0.18
C LEU A 297 12.35 40.74 0.78
N ASP A 298 11.54 41.28 1.68
CA ASP A 298 11.94 42.25 2.69
C ASP A 298 12.88 41.59 3.72
N PRO A 299 14.15 42.04 3.85
CA PRO A 299 15.13 41.46 4.76
C PRO A 299 14.84 41.74 6.24
N SER A 300 13.88 42.61 6.57
CA SER A 300 13.42 42.79 7.95
C SER A 300 12.48 41.68 8.44
N LYS A 301 12.04 40.77 7.55
CA LYS A 301 11.09 39.70 7.87
C LYS A 301 11.71 38.32 7.74
N ASN A 302 11.19 37.39 8.53
CA ASN A 302 11.50 35.96 8.39
C ASN A 302 10.53 35.32 7.39
N TYR A 303 10.92 34.23 6.73
CA TYR A 303 10.09 33.53 5.72
C TYR A 303 10.14 32.02 5.87
N ILE A 304 9.11 31.31 5.38
CA ILE A 304 9.15 29.85 5.19
C ILE A 304 9.00 29.54 3.70
N PHE A 305 10.02 28.95 3.09
CA PHE A 305 10.03 28.49 1.71
C PHE A 305 9.55 27.03 1.64
N GLY A 306 8.47 26.78 0.90
CA GLY A 306 7.95 25.44 0.64
C GLY A 306 8.39 24.93 -0.72
N CYS A 307 9.39 24.04 -0.76
CA CYS A 307 9.96 23.47 -1.99
C CYS A 307 9.21 22.23 -2.49
N HIS A 308 8.82 22.19 -3.76
CA HIS A 308 8.20 21.03 -4.44
C HIS A 308 8.66 20.91 -5.89
N PRO A 309 8.93 19.74 -6.48
CA PRO A 309 9.05 18.43 -5.89
C PRO A 309 10.26 18.29 -4.97
N HIS A 310 10.16 17.37 -4.02
CA HIS A 310 11.29 16.93 -3.19
C HIS A 310 12.37 16.21 -4.03
N GLY A 311 12.02 15.57 -5.16
CA GLY A 311 12.94 14.65 -5.84
C GLY A 311 13.21 13.39 -5.03
N VAL A 312 13.92 12.43 -5.64
CA VAL A 312 14.49 11.28 -4.91
C VAL A 312 15.48 11.78 -3.85
N ILE A 313 16.28 12.79 -4.23
CA ILE A 313 17.16 13.59 -3.39
C ILE A 313 16.99 15.05 -3.87
N SER A 314 16.73 15.98 -2.95
CA SER A 314 16.47 17.40 -3.28
C SER A 314 17.75 18.20 -3.57
N ILE A 315 18.51 17.78 -4.58
CA ILE A 315 19.77 18.40 -5.04
C ILE A 315 19.58 19.88 -5.41
N GLY A 316 18.46 20.24 -6.06
CA GLY A 316 18.16 21.63 -6.42
C GLY A 316 18.02 22.54 -5.20
N SER A 317 17.33 22.09 -4.14
CA SER A 317 17.20 22.87 -2.89
C SER A 317 18.52 23.01 -2.14
N ILE A 318 19.39 21.99 -2.17
CA ILE A 318 20.72 22.06 -1.54
C ILE A 318 21.58 23.10 -2.26
N ILE A 319 21.75 22.97 -3.59
CA ILE A 319 22.64 23.85 -4.34
C ILE A 319 22.13 25.31 -4.33
N ASN A 320 20.82 25.53 -4.44
CA ASN A 320 20.26 26.89 -4.48
C ASN A 320 20.18 27.59 -3.11
N PHE A 321 19.91 26.87 -2.03
CA PHE A 321 19.63 27.50 -0.72
C PHE A 321 20.71 27.28 0.32
N THR A 322 21.56 26.26 0.19
CA THR A 322 22.63 26.00 1.16
C THR A 322 24.01 26.39 0.65
N THR A 323 24.13 26.86 -0.59
CA THR A 323 25.40 27.29 -1.20
C THR A 323 25.23 28.64 -1.89
N GLU A 324 26.34 29.23 -2.32
CA GLU A 324 26.34 30.46 -3.13
C GLU A 324 26.58 30.17 -4.62
N ALA A 325 26.52 28.91 -5.06
CA ALA A 325 26.84 28.52 -6.43
C ALA A 325 25.90 29.16 -7.48
N THR A 326 24.65 29.43 -7.12
CA THR A 326 23.68 30.17 -7.95
C THR A 326 23.51 31.62 -7.50
N GLY A 327 24.38 32.13 -6.62
CA GLY A 327 24.37 33.52 -6.18
C GLY A 327 23.19 33.87 -5.27
N PHE A 328 22.82 33.00 -4.34
CA PHE A 328 21.68 33.23 -3.43
C PHE A 328 21.73 34.59 -2.74
N SER A 329 22.88 34.97 -2.18
CA SER A 329 23.03 36.26 -1.48
C SER A 329 22.94 37.47 -2.42
N LYS A 330 23.23 37.29 -3.72
CA LYS A 330 23.04 38.32 -4.76
C LYS A 330 21.56 38.45 -5.12
N HIS A 331 20.84 37.34 -5.19
CA HIS A 331 19.40 37.35 -5.47
C HIS A 331 18.60 37.86 -4.27
N PHE A 332 18.98 37.49 -3.05
CA PHE A 332 18.27 37.83 -1.82
C PHE A 332 19.22 38.49 -0.79
N PRO A 333 19.61 39.76 -1.03
CA PRO A 333 20.54 40.47 -0.14
C PRO A 333 19.91 40.64 1.25
N GLY A 334 20.70 40.37 2.29
CA GLY A 334 20.26 40.45 3.69
C GLY A 334 19.45 39.25 4.19
N LEU A 335 19.13 38.27 3.33
CA LEU A 335 18.41 37.06 3.74
C LEU A 335 19.35 35.88 3.99
N LYS A 336 19.04 35.11 5.03
CA LYS A 336 19.82 33.97 5.52
C LYS A 336 19.01 32.69 5.36
N PRO A 337 19.36 31.80 4.43
CA PRO A 337 18.63 30.56 4.19
C PRO A 337 19.01 29.47 5.20
N HIS A 338 17.99 28.79 5.71
CA HIS A 338 18.09 27.66 6.64
C HIS A 338 17.30 26.46 6.11
N LEU A 339 17.95 25.55 5.39
CA LEU A 339 17.30 24.35 4.87
C LEU A 339 17.03 23.34 5.98
N MET A 340 15.81 22.83 6.08
CA MET A 340 15.43 21.83 7.08
C MET A 340 15.67 20.42 6.55
N THR A 341 16.32 19.57 7.36
CA THR A 341 16.50 18.14 7.05
C THR A 341 16.23 17.24 8.26
N LEU A 342 16.21 15.92 8.06
CA LEU A 342 15.90 14.92 9.10
C LEU A 342 16.81 15.09 10.32
N SER A 343 16.22 15.13 11.54
CA SER A 343 16.94 15.35 12.79
C SER A 343 18.03 14.30 13.09
N VAL A 344 17.96 13.12 12.46
CA VAL A 344 18.98 12.07 12.60
C VAL A 344 20.34 12.48 12.02
N PHE A 345 20.38 13.36 11.01
CA PHE A 345 21.65 13.85 10.42
C PHE A 345 22.47 14.68 11.40
N PHE A 346 21.85 15.24 12.43
CA PHE A 346 22.54 16.02 13.46
C PHE A 346 23.06 15.19 14.64
N ARG A 347 22.79 13.87 14.65
CA ARG A 347 23.32 12.94 15.65
C ARG A 347 24.70 12.39 15.31
N ALA A 348 25.12 12.51 14.04
CA ALA A 348 26.45 12.09 13.58
C ALA A 348 27.43 13.29 13.67
N PRO A 349 28.40 13.29 14.59
CA PRO A 349 29.41 14.35 14.67
C PRO A 349 30.24 14.50 13.41
N PHE A 350 30.89 15.65 13.27
CA PHE A 350 31.51 16.19 12.06
C PHE A 350 30.57 16.33 10.86
N PHE A 351 29.75 15.32 10.55
CA PHE A 351 28.68 15.43 9.57
C PHE A 351 27.63 16.46 9.98
N ARG A 352 27.24 16.50 11.28
CA ARG A 352 26.37 17.56 11.81
C ARG A 352 26.98 18.94 11.61
N ASP A 353 28.29 19.09 11.83
CA ASP A 353 28.98 20.39 11.71
C ASP A 353 29.11 20.80 10.25
N TYR A 354 29.42 19.85 9.36
CA TYR A 354 29.44 20.07 7.93
C TYR A 354 28.07 20.51 7.40
N VAL A 355 27.01 19.78 7.76
CA VAL A 355 25.63 20.09 7.38
C VAL A 355 25.18 21.44 7.96
N MET A 356 25.48 21.73 9.24
CA MET A 356 25.22 23.05 9.83
C MET A 356 26.04 24.17 9.17
N SER A 357 27.27 23.89 8.73
CA SER A 357 28.12 24.86 8.03
C SER A 357 27.58 25.27 6.65
N LEU A 358 26.71 24.44 6.06
CA LEU A 358 25.93 24.80 4.87
C LEU A 358 24.67 25.61 5.22
N GLY A 359 24.40 25.88 6.49
CA GLY A 359 23.19 26.55 6.97
C GLY A 359 22.00 25.61 7.11
N VAL A 360 22.19 24.29 7.16
CA VAL A 360 21.10 23.33 7.31
C VAL A 360 20.76 23.14 8.79
N ILE A 361 19.46 23.09 9.10
CA ILE A 361 18.91 22.97 10.46
C ILE A 361 18.00 21.74 10.62
N SER A 362 17.66 21.38 11.85
CA SER A 362 16.77 20.25 12.15
C SER A 362 15.34 20.52 11.65
N SER A 363 14.68 19.49 11.11
CA SER A 363 13.28 19.55 10.67
C SER A 363 12.25 19.54 11.81
N SER A 364 12.68 19.74 13.05
CA SER A 364 11.83 19.79 14.23
C SER A 364 11.07 21.11 14.36
N LYS A 365 9.93 21.09 15.07
CA LYS A 365 9.09 22.27 15.29
C LYS A 365 9.85 23.33 16.10
N GLU A 366 10.65 22.89 17.05
CA GLU A 366 11.45 23.71 17.97
C GLU A 366 12.50 24.50 17.19
N SER A 367 13.21 23.84 16.26
CA SER A 367 14.20 24.47 15.38
C SER A 367 13.59 25.54 14.51
N ALA A 368 12.45 25.23 13.89
CA ALA A 368 11.76 26.18 13.04
C ALA A 368 11.23 27.38 13.84
N SER A 369 10.64 27.11 15.01
CA SER A 369 10.12 28.18 15.86
C SER A 369 11.25 29.09 16.38
N TYR A 370 12.41 28.53 16.72
CA TYR A 370 13.56 29.31 17.20
C TYR A 370 14.04 30.31 16.15
N VAL A 371 14.24 29.87 14.90
CA VAL A 371 14.73 30.73 13.81
C VAL A 371 13.70 31.81 13.44
N LEU A 372 12.41 31.46 13.43
CA LEU A 372 11.34 32.41 13.07
C LEU A 372 11.05 33.45 14.15
N ARG A 373 11.36 33.17 15.43
CA ARG A 373 11.16 34.10 16.55
C ARG A 373 12.22 35.19 16.67
N LYS A 374 13.29 35.12 15.87
CA LYS A 374 14.36 36.13 15.90
C LYS A 374 13.82 37.48 15.40
N LYS A 375 13.86 38.49 16.28
CA LYS A 375 13.34 39.85 16.03
C LYS A 375 14.17 40.67 15.02
N GLU A 376 15.40 40.25 14.76
CA GLU A 376 16.32 40.89 13.78
C GLU A 376 15.87 40.73 12.31
N GLY A 377 14.91 39.83 12.03
CA GLY A 377 14.44 39.60 10.66
C GLY A 377 15.44 38.83 9.79
N GLY A 378 15.08 38.62 8.53
CA GLY A 378 15.99 38.15 7.49
C GLY A 378 16.30 36.66 7.48
N ASN A 379 15.61 35.84 8.27
CA ASN A 379 15.82 34.38 8.28
C ASN A 379 14.79 33.65 7.43
N ILE A 380 15.24 32.77 6.55
CA ILE A 380 14.38 31.93 5.71
C ILE A 380 14.50 30.48 6.17
N ILE A 381 13.39 29.82 6.42
CA ILE A 381 13.34 28.38 6.61
C ILE A 381 12.92 27.70 5.33
N ILE A 382 13.70 26.75 4.81
CA ILE A 382 13.36 26.03 3.58
C ILE A 382 12.94 24.60 3.94
N THR A 383 11.77 24.17 3.48
CA THR A 383 11.23 22.83 3.76
C THR A 383 10.59 22.23 2.52
N SER A 384 10.80 20.92 2.29
CA SER A 384 10.14 20.21 1.20
C SER A 384 8.73 19.79 1.60
N VAL A 385 7.72 20.29 0.88
CA VAL A 385 6.31 20.29 1.34
C VAL A 385 5.70 18.89 1.52
N GLY A 386 5.98 17.92 0.64
CA GLY A 386 5.53 16.54 0.80
C GLY A 386 6.52 15.60 1.52
N GLY A 387 7.73 16.08 1.81
CA GLY A 387 8.79 15.34 2.51
C GLY A 387 9.11 13.98 1.89
N ALA A 388 9.54 13.03 2.72
CA ALA A 388 9.94 11.68 2.29
C ALA A 388 8.86 10.91 1.49
N LYS A 389 7.55 11.23 1.66
CA LYS A 389 6.47 10.51 0.94
C LYS A 389 6.40 10.92 -0.53
N GLU A 390 6.87 12.13 -0.82
CA GLU A 390 7.00 12.67 -2.16
C GLU A 390 8.20 12.06 -2.91
N ALA A 391 9.31 11.79 -2.21
CA ALA A 391 10.47 11.12 -2.79
C ALA A 391 10.18 9.70 -3.31
N LEU A 392 9.20 8.99 -2.70
CA LEU A 392 8.75 7.68 -3.21
C LEU A 392 7.89 7.79 -4.47
N ASP A 393 7.27 8.94 -4.72
CA ASP A 393 6.44 9.22 -5.90
C ASP A 393 7.22 9.99 -7.00
N ALA A 394 8.55 10.13 -6.85
CA ALA A 394 9.41 10.89 -7.77
C ALA A 394 9.82 10.04 -8.98
N HIS A 395 9.04 10.13 -10.05
CA HIS A 395 9.37 9.55 -11.37
C HIS A 395 9.59 10.65 -12.42
N PRO A 396 10.47 10.44 -13.42
CA PRO A 396 10.67 11.39 -14.50
C PRO A 396 9.36 11.78 -15.20
N GLY A 397 9.17 13.08 -15.46
CA GLY A 397 7.97 13.60 -16.11
C GLY A 397 6.72 13.64 -15.23
N THR A 398 6.83 13.33 -13.93
CA THR A 398 5.73 13.40 -12.97
C THR A 398 6.05 14.39 -11.84
N TYR A 399 5.03 15.07 -11.32
CA TYR A 399 5.14 16.00 -10.19
C TYR A 399 4.01 15.68 -9.20
N THR A 400 4.30 14.82 -8.22
CA THR A 400 3.30 14.37 -7.25
C THR A 400 3.43 15.17 -5.96
N LEU A 401 2.47 16.03 -5.62
CA LEU A 401 2.51 16.83 -4.39
C LEU A 401 1.73 16.17 -3.25
N VAL A 402 2.37 15.89 -2.13
CA VAL A 402 1.76 15.20 -0.98
C VAL A 402 1.45 16.17 0.17
N LEU A 403 0.32 16.87 0.10
CA LEU A 403 -0.09 17.86 1.11
C LEU A 403 -1.14 17.37 2.12
N GLN A 404 -1.90 16.33 1.78
CA GLN A 404 -2.98 15.84 2.64
C GLN A 404 -2.39 15.35 3.97
N ASN A 405 -2.76 16.03 5.06
CA ASN A 405 -2.26 15.83 6.43
C ASN A 405 -0.80 16.29 6.69
N ARG A 406 -0.19 17.08 5.79
CA ARG A 406 1.17 17.66 5.93
C ARG A 406 1.14 19.19 6.08
N LYS A 407 0.34 19.70 7.03
CA LYS A 407 0.10 21.15 7.23
C LYS A 407 0.99 21.80 8.31
N GLY A 408 2.01 21.11 8.80
CA GLY A 408 2.83 21.56 9.94
C GLY A 408 3.59 22.86 9.69
N PHE A 409 4.19 23.03 8.51
CA PHE A 409 4.87 24.25 8.11
C PHE A 409 3.91 25.45 7.95
N VAL A 410 2.66 25.20 7.50
CA VAL A 410 1.60 26.22 7.44
C VAL A 410 1.18 26.64 8.83
N ARG A 411 1.05 25.68 9.75
CA ARG A 411 0.75 25.98 11.16
C ARG A 411 1.87 26.81 11.80
N LEU A 412 3.14 26.49 11.52
CA LEU A 412 4.29 27.27 11.98
C LEU A 412 4.32 28.69 11.42
N ALA A 413 3.95 28.87 10.14
CA ALA A 413 3.82 30.17 9.51
C ALA A 413 2.78 31.04 10.23
N ILE A 414 1.61 30.46 10.52
CA ILE A 414 0.53 31.13 11.25
C ILE A 414 0.95 31.47 12.68
N GLU A 415 1.54 30.51 13.41
CA GLU A 415 1.96 30.68 14.80
C GLU A 415 3.02 31.78 14.98
N ASN A 416 3.86 32.04 13.97
CA ASN A 416 4.94 33.03 14.04
C ASN A 416 4.69 34.26 13.14
N GLY A 417 3.50 34.40 12.53
CA GLY A 417 3.17 35.50 11.62
C GLY A 417 4.13 35.63 10.42
N THR A 418 4.69 34.51 9.97
CA THR A 418 5.77 34.46 8.98
C THR A 418 5.21 34.13 7.59
N PRO A 419 5.52 34.89 6.51
CA PRO A 419 5.02 34.59 5.17
C PRO A 419 5.55 33.28 4.60
N LEU A 420 4.68 32.58 3.86
CA LEU A 420 5.01 31.38 3.10
C LEU A 420 5.37 31.73 1.66
N VAL A 421 6.53 31.25 1.21
CA VAL A 421 7.02 31.44 -0.16
C VAL A 421 7.01 30.09 -0.88
N PRO A 422 6.15 29.87 -1.88
CA PRO A 422 6.17 28.65 -2.66
C PRO A 422 7.40 28.64 -3.58
N VAL A 423 8.16 27.56 -3.53
CA VAL A 423 9.33 27.32 -4.39
C VAL A 423 9.08 26.02 -5.14
N PHE A 424 9.27 26.00 -6.45
CA PHE A 424 8.96 24.80 -7.24
C PHE A 424 10.14 24.33 -8.09
N SER A 425 10.65 23.10 -8.00
CA SER A 425 11.85 22.60 -8.73
C SER A 425 11.55 21.67 -9.93
N PHE A 426 11.48 22.20 -11.15
CA PHE A 426 11.50 21.44 -12.42
C PHE A 426 12.82 20.70 -12.60
N GLY A 427 12.80 19.48 -13.12
CA GLY A 427 14.03 18.72 -13.41
C GLY A 427 14.54 17.89 -12.23
N GLU A 428 14.00 18.09 -11.02
CA GLU A 428 14.41 17.37 -9.80
C GLU A 428 14.03 15.87 -9.83
N ASN A 429 12.90 15.52 -10.45
CA ASN A 429 12.43 14.13 -10.55
C ASN A 429 13.09 13.37 -11.73
N GLU A 430 13.82 14.09 -12.57
CA GLU A 430 14.50 13.62 -13.78
C GLU A 430 15.96 13.20 -13.51
N LEU A 431 16.45 13.40 -12.28
CA LEU A 431 17.82 13.08 -11.87
C LEU A 431 18.05 11.59 -11.59
N TYR A 432 17.00 10.85 -11.23
CA TYR A 432 17.06 9.44 -10.88
C TYR A 432 15.85 8.70 -11.45
N ASP A 433 16.09 7.52 -12.01
CA ASP A 433 15.02 6.56 -12.26
C ASP A 433 14.75 5.77 -10.97
N GLN A 434 13.50 5.34 -10.81
CA GLN A 434 13.10 4.43 -9.75
C GLN A 434 12.41 3.22 -10.35
N VAL A 435 12.68 2.05 -9.77
CA VAL A 435 11.94 0.83 -10.06
C VAL A 435 10.46 1.10 -9.84
N GLU A 436 9.62 0.68 -10.79
CA GLU A 436 8.18 0.90 -10.74
C GLU A 436 7.58 0.48 -9.39
N ASN A 437 7.05 1.47 -8.68
CA ASN A 437 6.44 1.30 -7.36
C ASN A 437 5.02 1.92 -7.32
N PRO A 438 4.11 1.52 -8.23
CA PRO A 438 2.76 2.05 -8.26
C PRO A 438 2.04 1.79 -6.93
N LYS A 439 1.19 2.73 -6.49
CA LYS A 439 0.45 2.63 -5.23
C LYS A 439 -0.37 1.34 -5.20
N GLY A 440 -0.03 0.45 -4.26
CA GLY A 440 -0.60 -0.89 -4.14
C GLY A 440 0.30 -2.03 -4.64
N SER A 441 1.45 -1.74 -5.26
CA SER A 441 2.45 -2.76 -5.59
C SER A 441 3.16 -3.27 -4.33
N TRP A 442 3.78 -4.44 -4.43
CA TRP A 442 4.56 -5.01 -3.32
C TRP A 442 5.76 -4.11 -2.96
N VAL A 443 6.43 -3.55 -3.97
CA VAL A 443 7.54 -2.60 -3.79
C VAL A 443 7.05 -1.39 -3.02
N ARG A 444 5.89 -0.85 -3.41
CA ARG A 444 5.33 0.34 -2.75
C ARG A 444 4.81 0.06 -1.36
N TRP A 445 4.20 -1.10 -1.13
CA TRP A 445 3.79 -1.55 0.20
C TRP A 445 5.00 -1.71 1.15
N ALA A 446 6.12 -2.25 0.66
CA ALA A 446 7.35 -2.37 1.43
C ALA A 446 7.96 -0.99 1.74
N GLN A 447 8.01 -0.10 0.75
CA GLN A 447 8.50 1.27 0.92
C GLN A 447 7.63 2.10 1.88
N ASP A 448 6.30 2.02 1.78
CA ASP A 448 5.36 2.71 2.68
C ASP A 448 5.45 2.15 4.13
N ARG A 449 5.78 0.87 4.29
CA ARG A 449 6.01 0.24 5.61
C ARG A 449 7.36 0.65 6.21
N LEU A 450 8.44 0.60 5.43
CA LEU A 450 9.77 1.05 5.87
C LEU A 450 9.76 2.55 6.21
N GLN A 451 9.07 3.37 5.42
CA GLN A 451 8.90 4.80 5.70
C GLN A 451 8.13 5.05 7.00
N LYS A 452 7.06 4.30 7.29
CA LYS A 452 6.30 4.44 8.55
C LYS A 452 7.08 3.99 9.78
N ILE A 453 8.05 3.08 9.63
CA ILE A 453 8.89 2.57 10.71
C ILE A 453 10.10 3.48 10.96
N MET A 454 10.78 3.92 9.90
CA MET A 454 12.08 4.61 10.02
C MET A 454 11.99 6.13 9.89
N GLY A 455 10.85 6.69 9.45
CA GLY A 455 10.65 8.13 9.31
C GLY A 455 11.25 8.75 8.04
N PHE A 456 11.98 7.98 7.23
CA PHE A 456 12.51 8.38 5.92
C PHE A 456 12.22 7.31 4.84
N SER A 457 12.16 7.72 3.58
CA SER A 457 11.87 6.85 2.43
C SER A 457 13.11 6.17 1.88
N LEU A 458 12.99 4.91 1.46
CA LEU A 458 14.02 4.17 0.72
C LEU A 458 13.55 3.89 -0.72
N PRO A 459 13.66 4.87 -1.63
CA PRO A 459 13.40 4.67 -3.05
C PRO A 459 14.38 3.65 -3.65
N LEU A 460 13.87 2.67 -4.42
CA LEU A 460 14.70 1.71 -5.16
C LEU A 460 15.11 2.38 -6.46
N LEU A 461 16.19 3.16 -6.40
CA LEU A 461 16.64 4.03 -7.48
C LEU A 461 17.78 3.42 -8.28
N TYR A 462 17.84 3.78 -9.56
CA TYR A 462 19.02 3.65 -10.41
C TYR A 462 19.14 4.89 -11.29
N ALA A 463 20.35 5.19 -11.72
CA ALA A 463 20.66 6.27 -12.63
C ALA A 463 21.89 5.87 -13.45
N ARG A 464 22.85 6.77 -13.64
CA ARG A 464 24.08 6.45 -14.38
C ARG A 464 25.18 5.90 -13.45
N GLY A 465 26.13 5.18 -14.04
CA GLY A 465 27.39 4.82 -13.39
C GLY A 465 28.37 6.00 -13.39
N ILE A 466 29.49 5.86 -12.68
CA ILE A 466 30.57 6.86 -12.74
C ILE A 466 31.15 6.96 -14.16
N PHE A 467 31.24 5.82 -14.87
CA PHE A 467 31.87 5.68 -16.19
C PHE A 467 30.91 5.26 -17.34
N GLN A 468 29.60 5.16 -17.08
CA GLN A 468 28.61 4.78 -18.09
C GLN A 468 27.24 5.41 -17.80
N TYR A 469 26.34 5.44 -18.80
CA TYR A 469 25.04 6.12 -18.74
C TYR A 469 23.82 5.20 -18.52
N THR A 470 24.00 3.89 -18.44
CA THR A 470 22.93 2.90 -18.51
C THR A 470 22.47 2.37 -17.14
N PHE A 471 23.31 2.33 -16.10
CA PHE A 471 22.92 1.82 -14.77
C PHE A 471 23.87 2.25 -13.62
N GLY A 472 23.39 2.69 -12.45
CA GLY A 472 24.24 3.06 -11.31
C GLY A 472 23.54 3.93 -10.27
N PHE A 473 24.30 4.61 -9.40
CA PHE A 473 23.77 5.47 -8.33
C PHE A 473 24.10 6.96 -8.49
N VAL A 474 24.78 7.34 -9.58
CA VAL A 474 25.13 8.73 -9.88
C VAL A 474 23.99 9.35 -10.69
N PRO A 475 23.47 10.53 -10.33
CA PRO A 475 22.30 11.10 -10.99
C PRO A 475 22.57 11.51 -12.44
N TYR A 476 21.52 11.49 -13.27
CA TYR A 476 21.55 11.91 -14.66
C TYR A 476 21.85 13.42 -14.78
N ARG A 477 22.56 13.81 -15.84
CA ARG A 477 22.87 15.21 -16.17
C ARG A 477 21.68 15.87 -16.88
N LYS A 478 20.59 16.11 -16.16
CA LYS A 478 19.39 16.79 -16.67
C LYS A 478 19.28 18.18 -16.04
N PRO A 479 18.84 19.20 -16.80
CA PRO A 479 18.70 20.56 -16.28
C PRO A 479 17.56 20.66 -15.27
N ILE A 480 17.78 21.43 -14.20
CA ILE A 480 16.79 21.73 -13.16
C ILE A 480 16.44 23.23 -13.22
N PHE A 481 15.17 23.55 -13.45
CA PHE A 481 14.61 24.92 -13.41
C PHE A 481 13.69 25.06 -12.21
N ILE A 482 13.42 26.23 -11.63
CA ILE A 482 12.49 26.34 -10.48
C ILE A 482 11.39 27.41 -10.76
N VAL A 483 10.07 27.09 -10.78
CA VAL A 483 8.90 27.96 -11.18
C VAL A 483 7.53 27.60 -10.50
N ALA A 484 6.95 28.48 -9.65
CA ALA A 484 5.69 28.23 -8.91
C ALA A 484 4.39 28.63 -9.68
N GLN A 485 3.24 27.98 -9.41
CA GLN A 485 1.90 28.21 -10.02
C GLN A 485 1.45 29.69 -10.04
N CYS A 486 1.65 30.41 -11.15
CA CYS A 486 1.56 31.86 -11.24
C CYS A 486 0.17 32.53 -11.11
N SER A 487 -0.93 31.88 -10.72
CA SER A 487 -2.25 32.55 -10.59
C SER A 487 -2.84 32.43 -9.18
N ILE A 488 -2.93 31.23 -8.61
CA ILE A 488 -3.20 31.06 -7.17
C ILE A 488 -2.00 31.53 -6.36
N ALA A 489 -0.78 31.15 -6.76
CA ALA A 489 0.39 31.69 -6.09
C ALA A 489 0.52 33.18 -6.34
N LEU A 490 0.15 33.74 -7.51
CA LEU A 490 0.13 35.20 -7.71
C LEU A 490 -0.93 35.90 -6.86
N PHE A 491 -2.14 35.35 -6.73
CA PHE A 491 -3.20 35.90 -5.88
C PHE A 491 -2.77 35.92 -4.41
N ILE A 492 -2.23 34.79 -3.94
CA ILE A 492 -1.70 34.61 -2.58
C ILE A 492 -0.44 35.47 -2.38
N LEU A 493 0.47 35.54 -3.35
CA LEU A 493 1.70 36.32 -3.28
C LEU A 493 1.41 37.81 -3.28
N LEU A 494 0.46 38.29 -4.09
CA LEU A 494 0.01 39.68 -4.08
C LEU A 494 -0.55 40.09 -2.70
N LEU A 495 -1.28 39.22 -1.99
CA LEU A 495 -1.73 39.45 -0.59
C LEU A 495 -0.57 39.70 0.39
N PHE A 496 0.62 39.18 0.08
CA PHE A 496 1.82 39.31 0.92
C PHE A 496 2.85 40.32 0.38
N THR A 497 2.48 41.14 -0.62
CA THR A 497 3.32 42.24 -1.16
C THR A 497 2.70 43.62 -0.86
N ARG A 498 3.38 44.72 -1.21
CA ARG A 498 2.79 46.10 -1.14
C ARG A 498 1.50 46.27 -1.94
N PHE A 499 1.24 45.34 -2.86
CA PHE A 499 0.02 45.27 -3.67
C PHE A 499 -1.10 44.44 -3.00
N TRP A 500 -0.99 44.12 -1.70
CA TRP A 500 -1.99 43.34 -0.97
C TRP A 500 -3.40 43.92 -1.07
N LEU A 501 -3.52 45.24 -1.17
CA LEU A 501 -4.79 45.92 -1.36
C LEU A 501 -5.46 45.46 -2.67
N ILE A 502 -4.71 45.19 -3.74
CA ILE A 502 -5.23 44.66 -5.01
C ILE A 502 -5.83 43.26 -4.80
N SER A 503 -5.12 42.37 -4.08
CA SER A 503 -5.66 41.04 -3.80
C SER A 503 -6.80 41.06 -2.79
N ALA A 504 -6.79 41.96 -1.80
CA ALA A 504 -7.87 42.10 -0.85
C ALA A 504 -9.13 42.64 -1.54
N LEU A 505 -9.00 43.68 -2.37
CA LEU A 505 -10.09 44.20 -3.19
C LEU A 505 -10.58 43.14 -4.19
N TYR A 506 -9.68 42.40 -4.83
CA TYR A 506 -10.06 41.30 -5.71
C TYR A 506 -10.70 40.14 -4.93
N ALA A 507 -10.29 39.84 -3.70
CA ALA A 507 -10.90 38.80 -2.85
C ALA A 507 -12.33 39.18 -2.43
N VAL A 508 -12.54 40.43 -2.06
CA VAL A 508 -13.86 41.00 -1.76
C VAL A 508 -14.74 40.94 -3.01
N TRP A 509 -14.20 41.39 -4.15
CA TRP A 509 -14.88 41.28 -5.43
C TRP A 509 -15.15 39.82 -5.80
N TRP A 510 -14.22 38.90 -5.56
CA TRP A 510 -14.35 37.48 -5.86
C TRP A 510 -15.45 36.83 -5.02
N ALA A 511 -15.52 37.16 -3.73
CA ALA A 511 -16.58 36.70 -2.83
C ALA A 511 -17.95 37.27 -3.23
N PHE A 512 -18.02 38.56 -3.59
CA PHE A 512 -19.24 39.18 -4.09
C PHE A 512 -19.67 38.59 -5.44
N ASP A 513 -18.70 38.32 -6.32
CA ASP A 513 -18.88 37.82 -7.67
C ASP A 513 -18.79 36.28 -7.76
N TRP A 514 -19.12 35.59 -6.68
CA TRP A 514 -18.96 34.14 -6.60
C TRP A 514 -19.83 33.41 -7.63
N ASP A 515 -21.07 33.87 -7.80
CA ASP A 515 -22.09 33.20 -8.62
C ASP A 515 -22.05 33.57 -10.10
N THR A 516 -21.23 34.52 -10.51
CA THR A 516 -21.23 35.05 -11.88
C THR A 516 -20.98 34.02 -12.98
N PRO A 517 -20.11 33.01 -12.81
CA PRO A 517 -20.02 31.89 -13.75
C PRO A 517 -21.33 31.11 -13.95
N SER A 518 -22.24 31.16 -12.97
CA SER A 518 -23.59 30.57 -13.01
C SER A 518 -24.69 31.59 -13.32
N LYS A 519 -24.34 32.86 -13.54
CA LYS A 519 -25.24 33.96 -13.91
C LYS A 519 -24.87 34.57 -15.28
N GLY A 520 -24.37 33.73 -16.20
CA GLY A 520 -24.08 34.11 -17.59
C GLY A 520 -22.67 34.63 -17.88
N GLY A 521 -21.75 34.59 -16.90
CA GLY A 521 -20.34 34.94 -17.10
C GLY A 521 -20.10 36.41 -17.46
N ARG A 522 -18.88 36.73 -17.91
CA ARG A 522 -18.49 38.11 -18.30
C ARG A 522 -17.60 38.13 -19.53
N SER A 523 -18.20 38.05 -20.71
CA SER A 523 -17.49 38.10 -21.97
C SER A 523 -16.84 39.48 -22.24
N SER A 524 -15.62 39.49 -22.75
CA SER A 524 -14.88 40.69 -23.12
C SER A 524 -14.56 40.69 -24.61
N HIS A 525 -15.14 41.65 -25.33
CA HIS A 525 -14.89 41.79 -26.78
C HIS A 525 -13.40 41.96 -27.09
N ARG A 526 -12.65 42.71 -26.26
CA ARG A 526 -11.19 42.90 -26.45
C ARG A 526 -10.42 41.58 -26.32
N MET A 527 -10.73 40.76 -25.30
CA MET A 527 -10.07 39.47 -25.10
C MET A 527 -10.34 38.52 -26.27
N ARG A 528 -11.59 38.49 -26.77
CA ARG A 528 -12.00 37.64 -27.90
C ARG A 528 -11.31 38.04 -29.22
N ASN A 529 -10.81 39.27 -29.35
CA ASN A 529 -10.14 39.81 -30.54
C ASN A 529 -8.60 39.81 -30.49
N LEU A 530 -7.97 39.19 -29.49
CA LEU A 530 -6.51 39.17 -29.40
C LEU A 530 -5.84 38.49 -30.61
N VAL A 531 -4.70 39.04 -31.03
CA VAL A 531 -3.91 38.58 -32.19
C VAL A 531 -3.53 37.10 -32.07
N ILE A 532 -3.27 36.62 -30.85
CA ILE A 532 -2.89 35.23 -30.59
C ILE A 532 -3.92 34.21 -31.10
N TRP A 533 -5.21 34.59 -31.13
CA TRP A 533 -6.26 33.72 -31.65
C TRP A 533 -6.20 33.57 -33.16
N ARG A 534 -5.71 34.58 -33.89
CA ARG A 534 -5.42 34.46 -35.33
C ARG A 534 -4.30 33.47 -35.59
N TYR A 535 -3.22 33.53 -34.81
CA TYR A 535 -2.14 32.53 -34.91
C TYR A 535 -2.62 31.11 -34.57
N MET A 536 -3.50 30.95 -33.58
CA MET A 536 -4.11 29.64 -33.29
C MET A 536 -5.02 29.17 -34.43
N LYS A 537 -5.82 30.06 -35.02
CA LYS A 537 -6.65 29.77 -36.20
C LYS A 537 -5.80 29.29 -37.38
N ASP A 538 -4.69 29.98 -37.64
CA ASP A 538 -3.77 29.68 -38.75
C ASP A 538 -2.93 28.41 -38.48
N TYR A 539 -2.72 28.07 -37.21
CA TYR A 539 -2.03 26.84 -36.82
C TYR A 539 -2.85 25.57 -37.11
N PHE A 540 -4.18 25.61 -36.91
CA PHE A 540 -5.13 24.52 -37.14
C PHE A 540 -6.01 24.68 -38.39
N PRO A 541 -5.61 25.54 -39.34
CA PRO A 541 -6.50 26.18 -40.33
C PRO A 541 -8.01 26.09 -40.02
N ILE A 542 -8.49 26.80 -38.99
CA ILE A 542 -9.89 26.71 -38.52
C ILE A 542 -10.80 27.60 -39.36
N SER A 543 -11.98 27.07 -39.73
CA SER A 543 -13.06 27.83 -40.35
C SER A 543 -14.43 27.54 -39.72
N LEU A 544 -15.30 28.56 -39.74
CA LEU A 544 -16.70 28.49 -39.33
C LEU A 544 -17.59 28.69 -40.55
N VAL A 545 -18.44 27.70 -40.85
CA VAL A 545 -19.38 27.73 -41.95
C VAL A 545 -20.79 27.94 -41.40
N LYS A 546 -21.35 29.11 -41.71
CA LYS A 546 -22.76 29.43 -41.43
C LYS A 546 -23.62 28.93 -42.60
N THR A 547 -24.68 28.18 -42.27
CA THR A 547 -25.63 27.68 -43.28
C THR A 547 -27.02 28.34 -43.21
N ALA A 548 -27.31 29.08 -42.13
CA ALA A 548 -28.61 29.73 -41.92
C ALA A 548 -28.47 30.99 -41.06
N ASP A 549 -29.37 31.96 -41.29
CA ASP A 549 -29.59 33.07 -40.38
C ASP A 549 -30.35 32.61 -39.13
N LEU A 550 -29.96 33.17 -37.98
CA LEU A 550 -30.57 32.88 -36.69
C LEU A 550 -31.15 34.18 -36.14
N ASP A 551 -32.41 34.12 -35.71
CA ASP A 551 -33.15 35.25 -35.14
C ASP A 551 -32.52 35.71 -33.81
N PRO A 552 -31.96 36.93 -33.74
CA PRO A 552 -31.32 37.46 -32.53
C PRO A 552 -32.29 37.71 -31.37
N SER A 553 -33.60 37.70 -31.59
CA SER A 553 -34.59 37.81 -30.51
C SER A 553 -34.81 36.52 -29.72
N LYS A 554 -34.19 35.41 -30.15
CA LYS A 554 -34.34 34.09 -29.51
C LYS A 554 -33.03 33.61 -28.89
N ASN A 555 -33.15 32.85 -27.81
CA ASN A 555 -32.03 32.10 -27.26
C ASN A 555 -31.92 30.74 -27.97
N TYR A 556 -30.73 30.13 -27.98
CA TYR A 556 -30.47 28.86 -28.64
C TYR A 556 -29.58 27.94 -27.79
N VAL A 557 -29.76 26.63 -27.93
CA VAL A 557 -28.81 25.63 -27.39
C VAL A 557 -28.05 24.99 -28.55
N PHE A 558 -26.75 25.26 -28.66
CA PHE A 558 -25.87 24.68 -29.66
C PHE A 558 -25.26 23.39 -29.12
N GLY A 559 -25.58 22.26 -29.76
CA GLY A 559 -25.01 20.95 -29.44
C GLY A 559 -23.84 20.62 -30.35
N CYS A 560 -22.61 20.86 -29.88
CA CYS A 560 -21.38 20.63 -30.63
C CYS A 560 -20.88 19.18 -30.52
N HIS A 561 -20.45 18.61 -31.65
CA HIS A 561 -19.84 17.29 -31.78
C HIS A 561 -18.79 17.27 -32.90
N PRO A 562 -17.68 16.52 -32.79
CA PRO A 562 -17.22 15.76 -31.63
C PRO A 562 -16.46 16.61 -30.61
N HIS A 563 -16.28 16.08 -29.40
CA HIS A 563 -15.50 16.75 -28.36
C HIS A 563 -13.99 16.84 -28.66
N GLY A 564 -13.43 15.87 -29.39
CA GLY A 564 -11.97 15.70 -29.43
C GLY A 564 -11.38 15.39 -28.07
N ILE A 565 -10.05 15.30 -28.00
CA ILE A 565 -9.33 15.34 -26.72
C ILE A 565 -9.48 16.74 -26.10
N PHE A 566 -9.35 17.77 -26.94
CA PHE A 566 -9.66 19.18 -26.64
C PHE A 566 -10.51 19.75 -27.78
N PRO A 567 -11.64 20.43 -27.51
CA PRO A 567 -12.53 20.98 -28.53
C PRO A 567 -12.01 22.34 -29.05
N ALA A 568 -10.91 22.31 -29.80
CA ALA A 568 -10.28 23.50 -30.39
C ALA A 568 -11.20 24.24 -31.37
N GLY A 569 -11.99 23.52 -32.17
CA GLY A 569 -12.98 24.10 -33.08
C GLY A 569 -14.07 24.85 -32.32
N GLY A 570 -14.62 24.24 -31.27
CA GLY A 570 -15.60 24.88 -30.38
C GLY A 570 -15.04 26.14 -29.71
N PHE A 571 -13.81 26.08 -29.19
CA PHE A 571 -13.18 27.22 -28.53
C PHE A 571 -12.88 28.38 -29.49
N ILE A 572 -12.19 28.13 -30.60
CA ILE A 572 -11.76 29.21 -31.50
C ILE A 572 -12.94 29.83 -32.24
N ASN A 573 -13.92 29.02 -32.70
CA ASN A 573 -15.05 29.53 -33.47
C ASN A 573 -16.09 30.30 -32.66
N PHE A 574 -16.28 29.94 -31.38
CA PHE A 574 -17.35 30.54 -30.57
C PHE A 574 -16.81 31.33 -29.39
N GLY A 575 -15.68 30.93 -28.80
CA GLY A 575 -15.03 31.62 -27.69
C GLY A 575 -14.19 32.83 -28.12
N THR A 576 -13.83 32.94 -29.40
CA THR A 576 -13.00 34.05 -29.93
C THR A 576 -13.64 34.69 -31.16
N GLU A 577 -13.04 35.77 -31.67
CA GLU A 577 -13.41 36.41 -32.95
C GLU A 577 -12.44 36.05 -34.09
N ALA A 578 -11.56 35.05 -33.92
CA ALA A 578 -10.56 34.69 -34.92
C ALA A 578 -11.15 34.19 -36.25
N THR A 579 -12.38 33.66 -36.23
CA THR A 579 -13.16 33.28 -37.41
C THR A 579 -14.37 34.19 -37.64
N ALA A 580 -14.33 35.42 -37.11
CA ALA A 580 -15.34 36.45 -37.30
C ALA A 580 -16.77 36.02 -36.91
N PHE A 581 -16.92 35.34 -35.76
CA PHE A 581 -18.21 34.87 -35.26
C PHE A 581 -19.29 35.95 -35.27
N SER A 582 -18.99 37.14 -34.75
CA SER A 582 -19.97 38.24 -34.66
C SER A 582 -20.40 38.78 -36.02
N LYS A 583 -19.59 38.60 -37.07
CA LYS A 583 -19.96 38.92 -38.46
C LYS A 583 -20.88 37.85 -39.04
N HIS A 584 -20.63 36.58 -38.74
CA HIS A 584 -21.48 35.48 -39.18
C HIS A 584 -22.84 35.49 -38.46
N PHE A 585 -22.87 35.72 -37.15
CA PHE A 585 -24.09 35.68 -36.34
C PHE A 585 -24.31 37.02 -35.61
N PRO A 586 -24.74 38.08 -36.33
CA PRO A 586 -24.92 39.40 -35.74
C PRO A 586 -26.01 39.37 -34.65
N GLY A 587 -25.74 40.02 -33.53
CA GLY A 587 -26.66 40.08 -32.39
C GLY A 587 -26.67 38.83 -31.49
N LEU A 588 -25.94 37.76 -31.84
CA LEU A 588 -25.85 36.55 -31.02
C LEU A 588 -24.60 36.53 -30.12
N LYS A 589 -24.78 36.02 -28.89
CA LYS A 589 -23.75 35.97 -27.85
C LYS A 589 -23.50 34.51 -27.44
N PRO A 590 -22.33 33.92 -27.77
CA PRO A 590 -22.01 32.55 -27.42
C PRO A 590 -21.51 32.44 -25.97
N HIS A 591 -22.01 31.43 -25.28
CA HIS A 591 -21.63 31.07 -23.91
C HIS A 591 -21.17 29.61 -23.89
N LEU A 592 -19.86 29.39 -23.76
CA LEU A 592 -19.26 28.05 -23.82
C LEU A 592 -19.29 27.39 -22.45
N MET A 593 -19.87 26.20 -22.37
CA MET A 593 -19.96 25.48 -21.10
C MET A 593 -18.65 24.75 -20.76
N MET A 594 -18.18 24.92 -19.52
CA MET A 594 -16.99 24.25 -19.00
C MET A 594 -17.20 23.75 -17.56
N LEU A 595 -16.36 22.83 -17.11
CA LEU A 595 -16.45 22.21 -15.79
C LEU A 595 -16.42 23.25 -14.66
N SER A 596 -17.42 23.23 -13.77
CA SER A 596 -17.62 24.22 -12.69
C SER A 596 -16.42 24.40 -11.76
N MET A 597 -15.61 23.37 -11.55
CA MET A 597 -14.43 23.42 -10.68
C MET A 597 -13.37 24.42 -11.18
N LEU A 598 -13.26 24.66 -12.49
CA LEU A 598 -12.27 25.58 -13.06
C LEU A 598 -12.57 27.05 -12.74
N PHE A 599 -13.83 27.39 -12.46
CA PHE A 599 -14.24 28.73 -12.06
C PHE A 599 -13.98 29.06 -10.58
N ARG A 600 -13.41 28.11 -9.81
CA ARG A 600 -12.99 28.33 -8.42
C ARG A 600 -11.56 28.85 -8.28
N VAL A 601 -10.84 28.99 -9.39
CA VAL A 601 -9.44 29.40 -9.42
C VAL A 601 -9.35 30.91 -9.70
N PRO A 602 -8.78 31.74 -8.79
CA PRO A 602 -8.68 33.19 -8.97
C PRO A 602 -7.82 33.55 -10.19
N PHE A 603 -8.18 34.65 -10.85
CA PHE A 603 -7.69 35.16 -12.16
C PHE A 603 -7.92 34.21 -13.35
N PHE A 604 -7.71 32.90 -13.18
CA PHE A 604 -7.97 31.89 -14.20
C PHE A 604 -9.46 31.85 -14.56
N ARG A 605 -10.35 31.94 -13.57
CA ARG A 605 -11.80 32.02 -13.80
C ARG A 605 -12.19 33.24 -14.65
N ASP A 606 -11.54 34.38 -14.44
CA ASP A 606 -11.90 35.64 -15.13
C ASP A 606 -11.36 35.64 -16.54
N TYR A 607 -10.19 35.06 -16.76
CA TYR A 607 -9.66 34.80 -18.08
C TYR A 607 -10.65 34.00 -18.93
N TRP A 608 -11.15 32.86 -18.42
CA TRP A 608 -12.12 32.05 -19.15
C TRP A 608 -13.49 32.71 -19.30
N MET A 609 -14.00 33.38 -18.26
CA MET A 609 -15.23 34.16 -18.37
C MET A 609 -15.12 35.28 -19.41
N SER A 610 -13.95 35.93 -19.51
CA SER A 610 -13.67 36.97 -20.50
C SER A 610 -13.67 36.47 -21.94
N LEU A 611 -13.50 35.16 -22.15
CA LEU A 611 -13.67 34.47 -23.44
C LEU A 611 -15.11 33.95 -23.65
N GLY A 612 -16.04 34.28 -22.76
CA GLY A 612 -17.44 33.86 -22.85
C GLY A 612 -17.71 32.46 -22.29
N PHE A 613 -16.84 31.91 -21.44
CA PHE A 613 -17.13 30.63 -20.79
C PHE A 613 -18.00 30.79 -19.55
N ILE A 614 -18.91 29.84 -19.35
CA ILE A 614 -19.80 29.73 -18.20
C ILE A 614 -19.72 28.33 -17.59
N SER A 615 -20.21 28.20 -16.36
CA SER A 615 -20.25 26.91 -15.66
C SER A 615 -21.29 25.97 -16.28
N SER A 616 -21.04 24.66 -16.20
CA SER A 616 -21.84 23.59 -16.85
C SER A 616 -22.99 23.04 -16.00
N ASP A 617 -23.33 23.72 -14.90
CA ASP A 617 -24.46 23.41 -14.03
C ASP A 617 -25.82 23.79 -14.64
N LYS A 618 -26.90 23.21 -14.09
CA LYS A 618 -28.26 23.40 -14.61
C LYS A 618 -28.71 24.85 -14.43
N GLU A 619 -28.33 25.46 -13.32
CA GLU A 619 -28.71 26.79 -12.90
C GLU A 619 -28.15 27.84 -13.86
N SER A 620 -26.88 27.72 -14.24
CA SER A 620 -26.22 28.55 -15.26
C SER A 620 -26.94 28.56 -16.61
N VAL A 621 -27.25 27.38 -17.14
CA VAL A 621 -27.96 27.24 -18.42
C VAL A 621 -29.36 27.82 -18.32
N SER A 622 -30.08 27.52 -17.23
CA SER A 622 -31.44 28.03 -17.02
C SER A 622 -31.46 29.55 -16.89
N TYR A 623 -30.46 30.15 -16.24
CA TYR A 623 -30.36 31.60 -16.10
C TYR A 623 -30.20 32.29 -17.46
N VAL A 624 -29.28 31.80 -18.30
CA VAL A 624 -29.02 32.39 -19.62
C VAL A 624 -30.21 32.23 -20.55
N LEU A 625 -30.85 31.05 -20.57
CA LEU A 625 -31.98 30.77 -21.46
C LEU A 625 -33.26 31.53 -21.07
N ARG A 626 -33.42 31.95 -19.80
CA ARG A 626 -34.58 32.72 -19.31
C ARG A 626 -34.52 34.21 -19.63
N LYS A 627 -33.41 34.70 -20.18
CA LYS A 627 -33.26 36.12 -20.53
C LYS A 627 -34.22 36.49 -21.66
N LYS A 628 -35.16 37.41 -21.36
CA LYS A 628 -36.22 37.87 -22.29
C LYS A 628 -35.69 38.68 -23.48
N GLU A 629 -34.48 39.23 -23.37
CA GLU A 629 -33.81 40.00 -24.42
C GLU A 629 -33.42 39.17 -25.66
N GLY A 630 -33.41 37.83 -25.56
CA GLY A 630 -33.00 36.96 -26.66
C GLY A 630 -31.49 36.99 -26.94
N GLY A 631 -31.08 36.31 -28.00
CA GLY A 631 -29.73 36.43 -28.57
C GLY A 631 -28.63 35.66 -27.84
N ASN A 632 -28.95 34.84 -26.85
CA ASN A 632 -27.95 34.04 -26.13
C ASN A 632 -27.86 32.63 -26.69
N ILE A 633 -26.63 32.18 -26.99
CA ILE A 633 -26.33 30.81 -27.42
C ILE A 633 -25.63 30.09 -26.27
N ILE A 634 -26.23 29.00 -25.77
CA ILE A 634 -25.53 28.05 -24.91
C ILE A 634 -24.83 27.02 -25.77
N MET A 635 -23.49 26.98 -25.72
CA MET A 635 -22.70 26.00 -26.45
C MET A 635 -22.29 24.85 -25.53
N ILE A 636 -22.84 23.65 -25.81
CA ILE A 636 -22.55 22.42 -25.09
C ILE A 636 -21.92 21.37 -26.00
N VAL A 637 -20.85 20.75 -25.53
CA VAL A 637 -20.31 19.56 -26.19
C VAL A 637 -21.05 18.33 -25.70
N VAL A 638 -21.85 17.73 -26.57
CA VAL A 638 -22.97 16.85 -26.20
C VAL A 638 -22.56 15.64 -25.36
N GLY A 639 -21.53 14.88 -25.77
CA GLY A 639 -21.04 13.73 -25.03
C GLY A 639 -19.94 14.04 -24.00
N GLY A 640 -19.51 15.31 -23.89
CA GLY A 640 -18.55 15.80 -22.89
C GLY A 640 -17.29 14.92 -22.75
N ALA A 641 -16.79 14.79 -21.52
CA ALA A 641 -15.59 13.99 -21.25
C ALA A 641 -15.71 12.51 -21.67
N LYS A 642 -16.91 11.90 -21.66
CA LYS A 642 -17.10 10.49 -22.12
C LYS A 642 -16.82 10.34 -23.61
N GLU A 643 -17.18 11.35 -24.39
CA GLU A 643 -16.94 11.39 -25.82
C GLU A 643 -15.45 11.54 -26.13
N ALA A 644 -14.73 12.36 -25.36
CA ALA A 644 -13.27 12.51 -25.48
C ALA A 644 -12.51 11.18 -25.30
N LEU A 645 -13.04 10.21 -24.53
CA LEU A 645 -12.43 8.88 -24.42
C LEU A 645 -12.55 8.03 -25.70
N HIS A 646 -13.42 8.43 -26.62
CA HIS A 646 -13.62 7.79 -27.92
C HIS A 646 -13.02 8.60 -29.07
N ALA A 647 -12.31 9.69 -28.78
CA ALA A 647 -11.63 10.47 -29.81
C ALA A 647 -10.58 9.59 -30.49
N ARG A 648 -10.85 9.23 -31.74
CA ARG A 648 -9.92 8.54 -32.63
C ARG A 648 -9.92 9.23 -33.98
N PRO A 649 -8.76 9.33 -34.65
CA PRO A 649 -8.72 9.80 -36.02
C PRO A 649 -9.76 9.07 -36.86
N ARG A 650 -10.52 9.82 -37.66
CA ARG A 650 -11.58 9.32 -38.56
C ARG A 650 -12.80 8.67 -37.89
N ALA A 651 -12.88 8.63 -36.56
CA ALA A 651 -14.05 8.11 -35.84
C ALA A 651 -14.90 9.25 -35.27
N TYR A 652 -16.22 9.16 -35.37
CA TYR A 652 -17.17 10.15 -34.85
C TYR A 652 -18.19 9.49 -33.92
N THR A 653 -17.73 9.10 -32.73
CA THR A 653 -18.59 8.41 -31.74
C THR A 653 -19.34 9.45 -30.90
N LEU A 654 -20.66 9.55 -31.08
CA LEU A 654 -21.52 10.44 -30.30
C LEU A 654 -22.09 9.73 -29.06
N VAL A 655 -21.85 10.29 -27.86
CA VAL A 655 -22.35 9.71 -26.60
C VAL A 655 -23.60 10.45 -26.12
N LEU A 656 -24.78 10.00 -26.57
CA LEU A 656 -26.07 10.60 -26.23
C LEU A 656 -26.88 9.83 -25.17
N GLU A 657 -26.61 8.52 -25.02
CA GLU A 657 -27.37 7.66 -24.12
C GLU A 657 -27.33 8.19 -22.68
N ASN A 658 -28.50 8.40 -22.08
CA ASN A 658 -28.70 9.01 -20.76
C ASN A 658 -28.23 10.48 -20.59
N ARG A 659 -27.83 11.18 -21.66
CA ARG A 659 -27.36 12.59 -21.66
C ARG A 659 -28.38 13.59 -22.25
N LYS A 660 -29.66 13.41 -21.93
CA LYS A 660 -30.78 14.25 -22.43
C LYS A 660 -31.01 15.54 -21.61
N GLY A 661 -30.05 15.95 -20.77
CA GLY A 661 -30.22 17.08 -19.84
C GLY A 661 -30.38 18.43 -20.55
N PHE A 662 -29.55 18.71 -21.55
CA PHE A 662 -29.64 19.93 -22.36
C PHE A 662 -30.92 19.97 -23.21
N VAL A 663 -31.39 18.81 -23.70
CA VAL A 663 -32.68 18.70 -24.40
C VAL A 663 -33.83 19.03 -23.46
N ARG A 664 -33.84 18.46 -22.26
CA ARG A 664 -34.86 18.77 -21.24
C ARG A 664 -34.84 20.26 -20.88
N LEU A 665 -33.66 20.87 -20.75
CA LEU A 665 -33.52 22.31 -20.49
C LEU A 665 -34.03 23.18 -21.65
N ALA A 666 -33.77 22.78 -22.88
CA ALA A 666 -34.29 23.45 -24.07
C ALA A 666 -35.83 23.39 -24.11
N ILE A 667 -36.42 22.23 -23.81
CA ILE A 667 -37.88 22.05 -23.68
C ILE A 667 -38.45 22.91 -22.55
N GLU A 668 -37.84 22.86 -21.35
CA GLU A 668 -38.27 23.61 -20.17
C GLU A 668 -38.31 25.14 -20.43
N ASN A 669 -37.49 25.65 -21.35
CA ASN A 669 -37.39 27.09 -21.67
C ASN A 669 -37.90 27.43 -23.09
N GLY A 670 -38.54 26.50 -23.81
CA GLY A 670 -39.05 26.73 -25.17
C GLY A 670 -37.97 27.16 -26.18
N THR A 671 -36.72 26.74 -25.97
CA THR A 671 -35.55 27.20 -26.72
C THR A 671 -35.18 26.21 -27.84
N PRO A 672 -34.95 26.64 -29.09
CA PRO A 672 -34.52 25.76 -30.16
C PRO A 672 -33.11 25.18 -29.92
N ILE A 673 -32.91 23.93 -30.34
CA ILE A 673 -31.59 23.28 -30.35
C ILE A 673 -31.01 23.33 -31.76
N VAL A 674 -29.77 23.80 -31.88
CA VAL A 674 -29.01 23.86 -33.13
C VAL A 674 -27.87 22.84 -33.05
N PRO A 675 -27.83 21.80 -33.90
CA PRO A 675 -26.68 20.90 -33.95
C PRO A 675 -25.46 21.65 -34.51
N VAL A 676 -24.27 21.37 -34.00
CA VAL A 676 -23.01 21.93 -34.54
C VAL A 676 -22.03 20.78 -34.72
N PHE A 677 -21.38 20.71 -35.88
CA PHE A 677 -20.42 19.66 -36.19
C PHE A 677 -19.04 20.22 -36.54
N SER A 678 -17.98 19.72 -35.91
CA SER A 678 -16.58 20.12 -36.15
C SER A 678 -15.78 18.98 -36.80
N PHE A 679 -15.55 19.06 -38.10
CA PHE A 679 -14.69 18.12 -38.82
C PHE A 679 -13.22 18.33 -38.46
N GLY A 680 -12.45 17.23 -38.38
CA GLY A 680 -11.01 17.24 -38.07
C GLY A 680 -10.65 17.25 -36.57
N GLU A 681 -11.62 17.46 -35.68
CA GLU A 681 -11.38 17.65 -34.23
C GLU A 681 -10.72 16.42 -33.56
N ASN A 682 -11.09 15.20 -34.00
CA ASN A 682 -10.49 13.96 -33.49
C ASN A 682 -9.12 13.62 -34.13
N GLU A 683 -8.64 14.42 -35.08
CA GLU A 683 -7.35 14.23 -35.76
C GLU A 683 -6.21 15.05 -35.12
N LEU A 684 -6.55 15.91 -34.16
CA LEU A 684 -5.59 16.78 -33.48
C LEU A 684 -4.65 16.01 -32.54
N TYR A 685 -5.09 14.84 -32.07
CA TYR A 685 -4.35 14.01 -31.12
C TYR A 685 -4.61 12.53 -31.40
N ASP A 686 -3.58 11.71 -31.23
CA ASP A 686 -3.71 10.27 -31.16
C ASP A 686 -4.02 9.85 -29.73
N GLN A 687 -4.83 8.80 -29.59
CA GLN A 687 -5.20 8.26 -28.30
C GLN A 687 -4.71 6.81 -28.17
N VAL A 688 -4.00 6.52 -27.08
CA VAL A 688 -3.57 5.17 -26.72
C VAL A 688 -4.79 4.25 -26.70
N GLU A 689 -4.64 3.04 -27.26
CA GLU A 689 -5.75 2.09 -27.41
C GLU A 689 -6.46 1.81 -26.08
N ASN A 690 -7.77 1.99 -26.06
CA ASN A 690 -8.61 1.78 -24.89
C ASN A 690 -9.93 1.06 -25.25
N PRO A 691 -9.88 -0.16 -25.82
CA PRO A 691 -11.09 -0.87 -26.25
C PRO A 691 -12.08 -1.07 -25.09
N LYS A 692 -13.39 -1.10 -25.39
CA LYS A 692 -14.43 -1.31 -24.38
C LYS A 692 -14.19 -2.64 -23.66
N GLY A 693 -14.06 -2.60 -22.33
CA GLY A 693 -13.71 -3.75 -21.50
C GLY A 693 -12.21 -3.88 -21.16
N SER A 694 -11.33 -3.10 -21.79
CA SER A 694 -9.91 -3.09 -21.43
C SER A 694 -9.66 -2.45 -20.06
N TRP A 695 -8.52 -2.79 -19.45
CA TRP A 695 -8.12 -2.22 -18.17
C TRP A 695 -7.95 -0.70 -18.23
N VAL A 696 -7.34 -0.19 -19.31
CA VAL A 696 -7.21 1.27 -19.56
C VAL A 696 -8.58 1.93 -19.59
N ARG A 697 -9.53 1.32 -20.32
CA ARG A 697 -10.89 1.85 -20.45
C ARG A 697 -11.69 1.77 -19.16
N TRP A 698 -11.51 0.70 -18.39
CA TRP A 698 -12.11 0.53 -17.08
C TRP A 698 -11.59 1.59 -16.10
N THR A 699 -10.28 1.83 -16.05
CA THR A 699 -9.66 2.86 -15.20
C THR A 699 -10.14 4.26 -15.58
N GLN A 700 -10.19 4.58 -16.87
CA GLN A 700 -10.72 5.85 -17.37
C GLN A 700 -12.20 6.06 -16.99
N ASN A 701 -13.02 5.02 -17.13
CA ASN A 701 -14.43 5.06 -16.73
C ASN A 701 -14.59 5.19 -15.20
N HIS A 702 -13.70 4.57 -14.41
CA HIS A 702 -13.72 4.63 -12.95
C HIS A 702 -13.32 6.03 -12.44
N LEU A 703 -12.23 6.58 -12.96
CA LEU A 703 -11.78 7.94 -12.67
C LEU A 703 -12.85 8.98 -13.02
N GLN A 704 -13.51 8.81 -14.17
CA GLN A 704 -14.60 9.68 -14.58
C GLN A 704 -15.81 9.62 -13.64
N LYS A 705 -16.17 8.43 -13.14
CA LYS A 705 -17.28 8.27 -12.19
C LYS A 705 -16.97 8.93 -10.84
N ILE A 706 -15.71 8.97 -10.43
CA ILE A 706 -15.28 9.57 -9.15
C ILE A 706 -15.10 11.08 -9.26
N MET A 707 -14.45 11.57 -10.32
CA MET A 707 -13.99 12.96 -10.43
C MET A 707 -14.84 13.83 -11.37
N GLY A 708 -15.76 13.24 -12.13
CA GLY A 708 -16.61 13.98 -13.08
C GLY A 708 -15.93 14.31 -14.42
N PHE A 709 -14.63 14.08 -14.56
CA PHE A 709 -13.89 14.19 -15.83
C PHE A 709 -13.05 12.93 -16.07
N SER A 710 -12.94 12.53 -17.32
CA SER A 710 -12.07 11.42 -17.75
C SER A 710 -10.75 11.96 -18.25
N LEU A 711 -9.68 11.17 -18.11
CA LEU A 711 -8.36 11.46 -18.65
C LEU A 711 -8.12 10.57 -19.88
N PRO A 712 -8.30 11.09 -21.10
CA PRO A 712 -7.80 10.43 -22.30
C PRO A 712 -6.28 10.25 -22.17
N LEU A 713 -5.74 9.07 -22.47
CA LEU A 713 -4.29 8.91 -22.65
C LEU A 713 -3.98 9.22 -24.11
N PHE A 714 -3.39 10.36 -24.38
CA PHE A 714 -3.16 10.85 -25.74
C PHE A 714 -1.71 11.30 -25.93
N TYR A 715 -1.29 11.35 -27.18
CA TYR A 715 -0.06 11.96 -27.63
C TYR A 715 -0.32 12.64 -28.98
N ALA A 716 0.58 13.53 -29.36
CA ALA A 716 0.61 14.18 -30.65
C ALA A 716 2.07 14.50 -31.00
N ARG A 717 2.37 15.70 -31.48
CA ARG A 717 3.74 16.11 -31.80
C ARG A 717 4.44 16.78 -30.62
N GLY A 718 5.76 16.74 -30.62
CA GLY A 718 6.60 17.57 -29.76
C GLY A 718 6.73 18.99 -30.29
N ILE A 719 7.42 19.85 -29.53
CA ILE A 719 7.73 21.22 -29.97
C ILE A 719 8.71 21.19 -31.16
N PHE A 720 9.70 20.30 -31.12
CA PHE A 720 10.76 20.18 -32.13
C PHE A 720 10.74 18.88 -32.95
N GLN A 721 9.72 18.02 -32.76
CA GLN A 721 9.59 16.75 -33.50
C GLN A 721 8.12 16.38 -33.69
N TYR A 722 7.80 15.58 -34.72
CA TYR A 722 6.43 15.28 -35.13
C TYR A 722 5.88 13.93 -34.67
N THR A 723 6.68 13.10 -34.00
CA THR A 723 6.36 11.70 -33.71
C THR A 723 5.77 11.48 -32.31
N PHE A 724 6.11 12.29 -31.31
CA PHE A 724 5.60 12.11 -29.94
C PHE A 724 5.64 13.39 -29.10
N GLY A 725 4.56 13.74 -28.42
CA GLY A 725 4.48 14.90 -27.53
C GLY A 725 3.06 15.29 -27.18
N PHE A 726 2.85 16.54 -26.74
CA PHE A 726 1.54 17.05 -26.32
C PHE A 726 1.04 18.24 -27.13
N ILE A 727 1.79 18.68 -28.14
CA ILE A 727 1.36 19.74 -29.04
C ILE A 727 0.49 19.11 -30.12
N PRO A 728 -0.74 19.59 -30.34
CA PRO A 728 -1.66 18.95 -31.28
C PRO A 728 -1.14 19.01 -32.72
N TYR A 729 -1.54 18.03 -33.52
CA TYR A 729 -1.23 18.01 -34.94
C TYR A 729 -1.86 19.20 -35.67
N ARG A 730 -1.15 19.70 -36.68
CA ARG A 730 -1.63 20.77 -37.56
C ARG A 730 -2.59 20.17 -38.58
N LYS A 731 -3.85 19.98 -38.18
CA LYS A 731 -4.93 19.48 -39.05
C LYS A 731 -5.99 20.57 -39.22
N PRO A 732 -6.58 20.71 -40.42
CA PRO A 732 -7.63 21.68 -40.67
C PRO A 732 -8.90 21.33 -39.89
N LEU A 733 -9.58 22.34 -39.36
CA LEU A 733 -10.85 22.20 -38.64
C LEU A 733 -11.96 22.97 -39.36
N PHE A 734 -13.05 22.28 -39.71
CA PHE A 734 -14.22 22.89 -40.35
C PHE A 734 -15.42 22.72 -39.43
N THR A 735 -15.96 23.82 -38.88
CA THR A 735 -17.14 23.76 -38.03
C THR A 735 -18.37 24.27 -38.76
N VAL A 736 -19.43 23.44 -38.84
CA VAL A 736 -20.67 23.73 -39.56
C VAL A 736 -21.83 23.82 -38.57
N ALA A 737 -22.64 24.87 -38.67
CA ALA A 737 -23.91 25.02 -37.96
C ALA A 737 -25.08 24.90 -38.97
N PRO A 738 -25.83 23.77 -39.04
CA PRO A 738 -26.86 23.47 -40.05
C PRO A 738 -28.22 24.19 -39.85
N GLN A 739 -29.01 24.26 -40.94
CA GLN A 739 -30.34 24.90 -41.08
C GLN A 739 -31.52 24.30 -40.28
N ARG A 740 -31.52 23.00 -39.94
CA ARG A 740 -32.72 22.34 -39.35
C ARG A 740 -32.70 22.37 -37.83
N TRP A 741 -33.40 23.34 -37.25
CA TRP A 741 -33.76 23.36 -35.82
C TRP A 741 -34.99 22.48 -35.55
N VAL A 742 -34.92 21.68 -34.49
CA VAL A 742 -36.10 20.95 -33.99
C VAL A 742 -36.91 21.93 -33.13
N SER A 743 -38.01 22.44 -33.66
CA SER A 743 -39.02 23.14 -32.87
C SER A 743 -39.66 22.12 -31.93
N VAL A 744 -39.34 22.20 -30.65
CA VAL A 744 -39.98 21.31 -29.67
C VAL A 744 -41.36 21.88 -29.37
N PHE A 745 -42.33 21.55 -30.22
CA PHE A 745 -43.73 21.71 -29.89
C PHE A 745 -44.01 20.89 -28.62
N SER A 746 -44.83 21.46 -27.74
CA SER A 746 -45.38 20.78 -26.59
C SER A 746 -46.48 19.83 -27.06
N PRO A 747 -46.31 18.50 -26.97
CA PRO A 747 -47.48 17.69 -26.70
C PRO A 747 -47.26 16.59 -25.64
N LYS A 748 -48.35 16.44 -24.87
CA LYS A 748 -48.90 15.31 -24.13
C LYS A 748 -47.96 14.15 -23.71
N ARG A 749 -48.03 13.90 -22.41
CA ARG A 749 -47.52 12.78 -21.62
C ARG A 749 -47.74 11.45 -22.34
N VAL A 750 -46.66 10.84 -22.83
CA VAL A 750 -46.61 9.42 -23.23
C VAL A 750 -45.67 8.72 -22.26
N GLU A 751 -46.21 7.77 -21.51
CA GLU A 751 -45.46 6.89 -20.62
C GLU A 751 -44.75 5.82 -21.46
N THR A 752 -43.41 5.76 -21.38
CA THR A 752 -42.64 4.59 -21.82
C THR A 752 -41.48 4.32 -20.85
N GLY A 753 -41.56 3.16 -20.20
CA GLY A 753 -40.50 2.29 -19.67
C GLY A 753 -39.24 2.93 -19.08
N SER A 754 -39.13 2.92 -17.75
CA SER A 754 -37.92 3.35 -17.03
C SER A 754 -36.78 2.32 -17.11
N ALA A 755 -35.67 2.67 -17.77
CA ALA A 755 -34.36 2.14 -17.41
C ALA A 755 -33.86 2.88 -16.14
N ALA A 756 -33.69 2.14 -15.04
CA ALA A 756 -33.45 2.70 -13.72
C ALA A 756 -32.11 3.45 -13.62
N ARG A 757 -32.18 4.78 -13.43
CA ARG A 757 -31.09 5.60 -12.91
C ARG A 757 -30.89 5.27 -11.42
N MET A 758 -29.66 4.91 -11.02
CA MET A 758 -29.32 4.74 -9.61
C MET A 758 -29.37 6.11 -8.91
N LYS A 759 -30.48 6.38 -8.21
CA LYS A 759 -30.66 7.56 -7.37
C LYS A 759 -29.95 7.32 -6.03
N ILE A 760 -29.18 8.30 -5.55
CA ILE A 760 -28.64 8.25 -4.19
C ILE A 760 -29.80 8.62 -3.25
N GLU A 761 -30.26 7.65 -2.47
CA GLU A 761 -31.32 7.84 -1.49
C GLU A 761 -30.71 8.24 -0.15
N PHE A 762 -30.79 9.52 0.19
CA PHE A 762 -30.35 10.02 1.49
C PHE A 762 -31.32 9.57 2.59
N ALA A 763 -30.78 9.31 3.78
CA ALA A 763 -31.58 9.03 4.95
C ALA A 763 -32.42 10.28 5.30
N PRO A 764 -33.73 10.15 5.56
CA PRO A 764 -34.56 11.28 5.99
C PRO A 764 -33.95 12.01 7.19
N LEU A 765 -34.07 13.34 7.24
CA LEU A 765 -33.54 14.14 8.34
C LEU A 765 -34.25 13.84 9.68
N HIS A 766 -35.53 13.46 9.61
CA HIS A 766 -36.38 13.15 10.76
C HIS A 766 -36.53 11.63 10.93
N ILE A 767 -35.50 10.99 11.48
CA ILE A 767 -35.50 9.57 11.86
C ILE A 767 -35.59 9.46 13.40
N PRO A 768 -36.49 8.63 13.95
CA PRO A 768 -36.61 8.41 15.39
C PRO A 768 -35.28 8.05 16.05
N TRP A 769 -35.08 8.52 17.29
CA TRP A 769 -33.84 8.32 18.04
C TRP A 769 -33.45 6.85 18.17
N GLU A 770 -34.44 5.98 18.40
CA GLU A 770 -34.24 4.53 18.46
C GLU A 770 -33.60 3.96 17.19
N ARG A 771 -34.07 4.36 16.00
CA ARG A 771 -33.47 3.91 14.72
C ARG A 771 -32.04 4.42 14.55
N ARG A 772 -31.68 5.56 15.15
CA ARG A 772 -30.29 6.07 15.17
C ARG A 772 -29.41 5.25 16.10
N LEU A 773 -29.91 4.87 17.28
CA LEU A 773 -29.20 3.98 18.21
C LEU A 773 -28.99 2.58 17.62
N GLN A 774 -29.99 2.01 16.95
CA GLN A 774 -29.86 0.78 16.15
C GLN A 774 -28.72 0.91 15.11
N THR A 775 -28.69 2.02 14.37
CA THR A 775 -27.65 2.28 13.35
C THR A 775 -26.26 2.43 13.99
N ALA A 776 -26.17 3.14 15.13
CA ALA A 776 -24.92 3.31 15.87
C ALA A 776 -24.40 1.98 16.43
N SER A 777 -25.28 1.12 16.91
CA SER A 777 -24.93 -0.22 17.37
C SER A 777 -24.33 -1.08 16.25
N VAL A 778 -24.96 -1.09 15.07
CA VAL A 778 -24.43 -1.85 13.92
C VAL A 778 -23.12 -1.24 13.42
N LEU A 779 -23.00 0.09 13.44
CA LEU A 779 -21.76 0.78 13.09
C LEU A 779 -20.63 0.41 14.06
N GLN A 780 -20.90 0.34 15.37
CA GLN A 780 -19.95 -0.12 16.36
C GLN A 780 -19.50 -1.56 16.09
N TRP A 781 -20.44 -2.44 15.75
CA TRP A 781 -20.13 -3.84 15.42
C TRP A 781 -19.26 -3.97 14.16
N VAL A 782 -19.61 -3.26 13.07
CA VAL A 782 -18.79 -3.20 11.84
C VAL A 782 -17.40 -2.62 12.13
N PHE A 783 -17.31 -1.57 12.96
CA PHE A 783 -16.04 -1.00 13.41
C PHE A 783 -15.19 -2.01 14.18
N THR A 784 -15.80 -2.83 15.03
CA THR A 784 -15.10 -3.91 15.75
C THR A 784 -14.43 -4.88 14.79
N PHE A 785 -15.11 -5.31 13.72
CA PHE A 785 -14.52 -6.23 12.74
C PHE A 785 -13.47 -5.58 11.82
N LEU A 786 -13.67 -4.34 11.39
CA LEU A 786 -12.83 -3.73 10.35
C LEU A 786 -11.66 -2.89 10.90
N CYS A 787 -11.83 -2.25 12.06
CA CYS A 787 -10.94 -1.17 12.54
C CYS A 787 -10.41 -1.38 13.97
N MET A 788 -11.11 -2.13 14.82
CA MET A 788 -10.75 -2.19 16.25
C MET A 788 -9.44 -2.92 16.51
N VAL A 789 -9.06 -3.93 15.71
CA VAL A 789 -7.73 -4.56 15.78
C VAL A 789 -6.61 -3.52 15.64
N GLN A 790 -6.72 -2.67 14.62
CA GLN A 790 -5.72 -1.65 14.29
C GLN A 790 -5.70 -0.56 15.37
N CYS A 791 -6.88 -0.14 15.84
CA CYS A 791 -6.99 0.81 16.94
C CYS A 791 -6.41 0.29 18.25
N SER A 792 -6.62 -0.99 18.59
CA SER A 792 -6.07 -1.60 19.80
C SER A 792 -4.54 -1.73 19.77
N ILE A 793 -3.97 -2.12 18.61
CA ILE A 793 -2.51 -2.12 18.42
C ILE A 793 -1.95 -0.70 18.54
N ALA A 794 -2.57 0.26 17.85
CA ALA A 794 -2.16 1.66 17.91
C ALA A 794 -2.24 2.21 19.33
N LEU A 795 -3.32 1.92 20.07
CA LEU A 795 -3.49 2.35 21.46
C LEU A 795 -2.41 1.75 22.37
N PHE A 796 -2.12 0.45 22.25
CA PHE A 796 -1.09 -0.22 23.04
C PHE A 796 0.30 0.40 22.82
N ILE A 797 0.65 0.65 21.54
CA ILE A 797 1.90 1.30 21.15
C ILE A 797 1.94 2.76 21.63
N LEU A 798 0.88 3.53 21.43
CA LEU A 798 0.80 4.93 21.85
C LEU A 798 0.97 5.05 23.37
N LEU A 799 0.27 4.23 24.16
CA LEU A 799 0.40 4.23 25.61
C LEU A 799 1.86 3.96 26.03
N LEU A 800 2.57 3.06 25.36
CA LEU A 800 3.99 2.75 25.61
C LEU A 800 4.93 3.95 25.43
N PHE A 801 4.60 4.88 24.54
CA PHE A 801 5.39 6.09 24.26
C PHE A 801 4.84 7.35 24.92
N THR A 802 3.95 7.21 25.91
CA THR A 802 3.41 8.34 26.69
C THR A 802 3.71 8.18 28.18
N ARG A 803 3.36 9.18 29.01
CA ARG A 803 3.42 9.08 30.48
C ARG A 803 2.64 7.90 31.07
N PHE A 804 1.76 7.28 30.28
CA PHE A 804 0.96 6.12 30.65
C PHE A 804 1.62 4.77 30.29
N TRP A 805 2.92 4.75 29.93
CA TRP A 805 3.64 3.54 29.52
C TRP A 805 3.54 2.39 30.52
N LEU A 806 3.42 2.71 31.82
CA LEU A 806 3.26 1.73 32.89
C LEU A 806 1.98 0.89 32.70
N ILE A 807 0.91 1.47 32.14
CA ILE A 807 -0.32 0.74 31.81
C ILE A 807 -0.05 -0.32 30.74
N SER A 808 0.67 0.03 29.67
CA SER A 808 1.06 -0.92 28.63
C SER A 808 2.02 -1.98 29.14
N ALA A 809 2.98 -1.61 30.00
CA ALA A 809 3.93 -2.55 30.59
C ALA A 809 3.22 -3.57 31.50
N LEU A 810 2.36 -3.10 32.40
CA LEU A 810 1.56 -3.97 33.29
C LEU A 810 0.63 -4.87 32.48
N TYR A 811 -0.04 -4.33 31.45
CA TYR A 811 -0.86 -5.14 30.55
C TYR A 811 -0.02 -6.16 29.77
N ALA A 812 1.19 -5.82 29.31
CA ALA A 812 2.08 -6.75 28.60
C ALA A 812 2.51 -7.92 29.49
N VAL A 813 2.83 -7.65 30.75
CA VAL A 813 3.15 -8.68 31.74
C VAL A 813 1.95 -9.61 31.94
N TRP A 814 0.76 -9.04 32.21
CA TRP A 814 -0.47 -9.83 32.33
C TRP A 814 -0.78 -10.62 31.05
N TRP A 815 -0.60 -10.01 29.89
CA TRP A 815 -0.83 -10.63 28.59
C TRP A 815 0.11 -11.82 28.32
N ALA A 816 1.37 -11.73 28.77
CA ALA A 816 2.32 -12.84 28.69
C ALA A 816 1.92 -14.00 29.62
N PHE A 817 1.48 -13.71 30.84
CA PHE A 817 0.99 -14.75 31.77
C PHE A 817 -0.32 -15.40 31.29
N ASP A 818 -1.23 -14.60 30.74
CA ASP A 818 -2.56 -15.04 30.31
C ASP A 818 -2.56 -15.54 28.83
N TRP A 819 -1.39 -15.81 28.24
CA TRP A 819 -1.24 -16.10 26.81
C TRP A 819 -2.18 -17.19 26.28
N ASP A 820 -2.35 -18.28 27.02
CA ASP A 820 -3.10 -19.48 26.61
C ASP A 820 -4.61 -19.42 26.88
N THR A 821 -5.11 -18.41 27.59
CA THR A 821 -6.52 -18.32 28.03
C THR A 821 -7.55 -18.45 26.89
N PRO A 822 -7.34 -17.88 25.68
CA PRO A 822 -8.22 -18.10 24.53
C PRO A 822 -8.34 -19.57 24.09
N SER A 823 -7.32 -20.38 24.37
CA SER A 823 -7.30 -21.82 24.08
C SER A 823 -7.84 -22.66 25.24
N LYS A 824 -8.07 -22.07 26.41
CA LYS A 824 -8.53 -22.73 27.64
C LYS A 824 -9.94 -22.27 28.06
N GLY A 825 -10.80 -21.96 27.08
CA GLY A 825 -12.21 -21.61 27.31
C GLY A 825 -12.51 -20.11 27.41
N GLY A 826 -11.51 -19.24 27.32
CA GLY A 826 -11.69 -17.78 27.30
C GLY A 826 -12.22 -17.20 28.62
N ARG A 827 -12.57 -15.90 28.60
CA ARG A 827 -13.04 -15.13 29.77
C ARG A 827 -14.40 -14.49 29.51
N ARG A 828 -15.47 -15.28 29.56
CA ARG A 828 -16.85 -14.85 29.24
C ARG A 828 -17.41 -13.90 30.32
N SER A 829 -18.03 -12.79 29.89
CA SER A 829 -18.66 -11.80 30.75
C SER A 829 -20.17 -11.76 30.51
N HIS A 830 -20.95 -12.03 31.56
CA HIS A 830 -22.42 -11.94 31.50
C HIS A 830 -22.89 -10.51 31.20
N ARG A 831 -22.22 -9.50 31.79
CA ARG A 831 -22.56 -8.08 31.58
C ARG A 831 -22.36 -7.66 30.12
N MET A 832 -21.26 -8.09 29.48
CA MET A 832 -21.03 -7.76 28.07
C MET A 832 -22.07 -8.43 27.17
N ARG A 833 -22.38 -9.71 27.39
CA ARG A 833 -23.35 -10.46 26.57
C ARG A 833 -24.80 -9.94 26.70
N ASN A 834 -25.16 -9.35 27.85
CA ASN A 834 -26.47 -8.74 28.09
C ASN A 834 -26.52 -7.22 27.83
N SER A 835 -25.49 -6.65 27.20
CA SER A 835 -25.45 -5.21 26.91
C SER A 835 -26.64 -4.77 26.05
N VAL A 836 -27.19 -3.58 26.36
CA VAL A 836 -28.30 -2.98 25.61
C VAL A 836 -27.98 -2.76 24.13
N VAL A 837 -26.71 -2.55 23.81
CA VAL A 837 -26.22 -2.39 22.42
C VAL A 837 -26.67 -3.57 21.56
N TRP A 838 -26.63 -4.80 22.07
CA TRP A 838 -27.02 -5.98 21.30
C TRP A 838 -28.52 -6.06 21.01
N ARG A 839 -29.37 -5.46 21.86
CA ARG A 839 -30.82 -5.33 21.58
C ARG A 839 -31.06 -4.37 20.43
N TYR A 840 -30.39 -3.22 20.43
CA TYR A 840 -30.45 -2.29 19.30
C TYR A 840 -29.93 -2.90 17.98
N MET A 841 -28.89 -3.75 18.04
CA MET A 841 -28.42 -4.47 16.86
C MET A 841 -29.43 -5.53 16.38
N LYS A 842 -30.03 -6.30 17.30
CA LYS A 842 -31.11 -7.26 16.98
C LYS A 842 -32.26 -6.57 16.24
N ASP A 843 -32.71 -5.42 16.74
CA ASP A 843 -33.85 -4.70 16.19
C ASP A 843 -33.53 -3.99 14.86
N TYR A 844 -32.24 -3.77 14.56
CA TYR A 844 -31.81 -3.27 13.25
C TYR A 844 -32.08 -4.28 12.12
N PHE A 845 -31.87 -5.58 12.37
CA PHE A 845 -31.96 -6.69 11.41
C PHE A 845 -33.13 -7.65 11.68
N PRO A 846 -34.17 -7.25 12.41
CA PRO A 846 -35.09 -8.15 13.12
C PRO A 846 -34.62 -9.61 13.29
N ILE A 847 -33.58 -9.83 14.11
CA ILE A 847 -32.99 -11.17 14.27
C ILE A 847 -33.82 -12.03 15.22
N SER A 848 -34.04 -13.30 14.89
CA SER A 848 -34.70 -14.28 15.77
C SER A 848 -33.96 -15.62 15.82
N LEU A 849 -34.11 -16.33 16.95
CA LEU A 849 -33.58 -17.67 17.17
C LEU A 849 -34.76 -18.65 17.34
N VAL A 850 -34.79 -19.69 16.50
CA VAL A 850 -35.80 -20.74 16.53
C VAL A 850 -35.16 -22.02 17.05
N LYS A 851 -35.65 -22.49 18.19
CA LYS A 851 -35.30 -23.79 18.77
C LYS A 851 -36.30 -24.84 18.29
N THR A 852 -35.80 -25.95 17.74
CA THR A 852 -36.65 -27.03 17.26
C THR A 852 -36.70 -28.25 18.20
N ALA A 853 -35.70 -28.39 19.08
CA ALA A 853 -35.62 -29.48 20.05
C ALA A 853 -34.89 -29.08 21.34
N ASP A 854 -35.22 -29.76 22.43
CA ASP A 854 -34.49 -29.66 23.70
C ASP A 854 -33.14 -30.37 23.62
N LEU A 855 -32.12 -29.76 24.20
CA LEU A 855 -30.78 -30.33 24.31
C LEU A 855 -30.48 -30.60 25.78
N ASP A 856 -30.02 -31.81 26.07
CA ASP A 856 -29.65 -32.27 27.42
C ASP A 856 -28.42 -31.51 27.95
N PRO A 857 -28.54 -30.73 29.04
CA PRO A 857 -27.45 -29.95 29.62
C PRO A 857 -26.33 -30.79 30.23
N SER A 858 -26.50 -32.10 30.42
CA SER A 858 -25.43 -32.98 30.89
C SER A 858 -24.41 -33.35 29.80
N LYS A 859 -24.69 -33.00 28.53
CA LYS A 859 -23.86 -33.37 27.37
C LYS A 859 -23.20 -32.16 26.74
N ASN A 860 -22.06 -32.41 26.08
CA ASN A 860 -21.37 -31.43 25.27
C ASN A 860 -21.75 -31.60 23.79
N TYR A 861 -21.84 -30.48 23.05
CA TYR A 861 -22.29 -30.47 21.66
C TYR A 861 -21.32 -29.69 20.76
N ILE A 862 -21.32 -30.03 19.46
CA ILE A 862 -20.72 -29.20 18.42
C ILE A 862 -21.83 -28.63 17.55
N PHE A 863 -21.92 -27.31 17.46
CA PHE A 863 -22.87 -26.63 16.58
C PHE A 863 -22.19 -26.35 15.23
N GLY A 864 -22.70 -26.97 14.17
CA GLY A 864 -22.26 -26.73 12.80
C GLY A 864 -23.05 -25.59 12.19
N PHE A 865 -22.50 -24.37 12.22
CA PHE A 865 -23.19 -23.16 11.75
C PHE A 865 -22.96 -22.91 10.24
N HIS A 866 -24.03 -22.58 9.52
CA HIS A 866 -23.99 -22.18 8.10
C HIS A 866 -25.15 -21.21 7.77
N PRO A 867 -24.98 -20.25 6.83
CA PRO A 867 -23.77 -19.92 6.08
C PRO A 867 -22.79 -19.06 6.88
N HIS A 868 -21.50 -19.07 6.52
CA HIS A 868 -20.52 -18.16 7.11
C HIS A 868 -20.88 -16.68 6.90
N ALA A 869 -21.48 -16.35 5.76
CA ALA A 869 -21.73 -14.99 5.28
C ALA A 869 -20.46 -14.09 5.34
N ILE A 870 -20.61 -12.81 4.97
CA ILE A 870 -19.49 -11.85 5.03
C ILE A 870 -19.21 -11.46 6.50
N LEU A 871 -20.24 -10.97 7.19
CA LEU A 871 -20.26 -10.73 8.63
C LEU A 871 -21.58 -11.32 9.16
N PRO A 872 -21.58 -12.51 9.76
CA PRO A 872 -22.81 -13.23 10.13
C PRO A 872 -23.44 -12.61 11.38
N ALA A 873 -24.39 -11.69 11.16
CA ALA A 873 -25.05 -10.94 12.23
C ALA A 873 -25.97 -11.85 13.05
N GLY A 874 -26.67 -12.80 12.40
CA GLY A 874 -27.53 -13.76 13.09
C GLY A 874 -26.74 -14.70 13.97
N GLY A 875 -25.67 -15.29 13.43
CA GLY A 875 -24.72 -16.09 14.21
C GLY A 875 -24.17 -15.34 15.42
N PHE A 876 -23.76 -14.07 15.25
CA PHE A 876 -23.27 -13.27 16.37
C PHE A 876 -24.35 -12.96 17.42
N ILE A 877 -25.50 -12.42 17.01
CA ILE A 877 -26.54 -11.99 17.95
C ILE A 877 -27.21 -13.16 18.65
N ASN A 878 -27.57 -14.22 17.92
CA ASN A 878 -28.28 -15.36 18.49
C ASN A 878 -27.40 -16.25 19.37
N LEU A 879 -26.10 -16.32 19.08
CA LEU A 879 -25.23 -17.33 19.68
C LEU A 879 -24.16 -16.72 20.60
N CYS A 880 -23.61 -15.53 20.29
CA CYS A 880 -22.62 -14.88 21.15
C CYS A 880 -23.24 -14.02 22.26
N THR A 881 -24.44 -13.47 22.05
CA THR A 881 -25.08 -12.51 22.97
C THR A 881 -26.34 -13.07 23.64
N GLU A 882 -26.91 -12.33 24.57
CA GLU A 882 -28.21 -12.65 25.19
C GLU A 882 -29.35 -11.78 24.63
N ALA A 883 -29.16 -11.06 23.52
CA ALA A 883 -30.19 -10.19 22.95
C ALA A 883 -31.47 -10.94 22.52
N ASN A 884 -31.33 -12.22 22.13
CA ASN A 884 -32.45 -13.14 21.88
C ASN A 884 -32.61 -14.21 22.97
N GLY A 885 -31.99 -14.01 24.14
CA GLY A 885 -32.14 -14.91 25.28
C GLY A 885 -31.69 -16.34 24.99
N PHE A 886 -30.49 -16.53 24.46
CA PHE A 886 -29.92 -17.86 24.20
C PHE A 886 -30.04 -18.76 25.44
N SER A 887 -29.68 -18.24 26.61
CA SER A 887 -29.73 -19.00 27.87
C SER A 887 -31.17 -19.37 28.30
N LYS A 888 -32.19 -18.67 27.79
CA LYS A 888 -33.60 -19.02 28.01
C LYS A 888 -34.05 -20.13 27.06
N HIS A 889 -33.61 -20.09 25.80
CA HIS A 889 -33.91 -21.14 24.84
C HIS A 889 -33.17 -22.44 25.17
N PHE A 890 -31.92 -22.36 25.62
CA PHE A 890 -31.06 -23.50 25.94
C PHE A 890 -30.55 -23.40 27.38
N PRO A 891 -31.42 -23.67 28.39
CA PRO A 891 -31.04 -23.56 29.79
C PRO A 891 -29.93 -24.54 30.16
N GLY A 892 -28.98 -24.10 30.98
CA GLY A 892 -27.82 -24.91 31.39
C GLY A 892 -26.72 -25.06 30.35
N LEU A 893 -26.93 -24.60 29.10
CA LEU A 893 -25.94 -24.72 28.03
C LEU A 893 -25.07 -23.46 27.90
N LYS A 894 -23.76 -23.67 27.74
CA LYS A 894 -22.74 -22.63 27.55
C LYS A 894 -22.16 -22.74 26.15
N LEU A 895 -22.40 -21.72 25.33
CA LEU A 895 -21.90 -21.68 23.96
C LEU A 895 -20.55 -20.95 23.86
N TYR A 896 -19.64 -21.55 23.08
CA TYR A 896 -18.29 -21.10 22.78
C TYR A 896 -18.07 -21.04 21.26
N PRO A 897 -18.32 -19.88 20.63
CA PRO A 897 -18.03 -19.66 19.22
C PRO A 897 -16.54 -19.64 18.95
N THR A 898 -16.13 -20.27 17.84
CA THR A 898 -14.73 -20.30 17.42
C THR A 898 -14.39 -19.14 16.48
N MET A 899 -13.25 -18.50 16.73
CA MET A 899 -12.73 -17.40 15.91
C MET A 899 -11.24 -17.62 15.61
N LEU A 900 -10.77 -17.05 14.50
CA LEU A 900 -9.38 -17.16 14.05
C LEU A 900 -8.37 -16.87 15.17
N SER A 901 -7.50 -17.84 15.45
CA SER A 901 -6.55 -17.80 16.58
C SER A 901 -5.63 -16.57 16.60
N MET A 902 -5.28 -16.02 15.44
CA MET A 902 -4.40 -14.84 15.35
C MET A 902 -5.00 -13.59 16.00
N LEU A 903 -6.32 -13.45 16.01
CA LEU A 903 -7.01 -12.29 16.58
C LEU A 903 -6.86 -12.21 18.12
N PHE A 904 -6.67 -13.35 18.78
CA PHE A 904 -6.43 -13.41 20.23
C PHE A 904 -5.00 -13.02 20.64
N ARG A 905 -4.13 -12.73 19.67
CA ARG A 905 -2.78 -12.18 19.91
C ARG A 905 -2.75 -10.65 19.90
N VAL A 906 -3.89 -9.99 19.72
CA VAL A 906 -3.96 -8.53 19.67
C VAL A 906 -4.36 -8.00 21.06
N PRO A 907 -3.55 -7.10 21.68
CA PRO A 907 -3.85 -6.55 23.00
C PRO A 907 -5.18 -5.81 22.99
N PHE A 908 -5.94 -5.85 24.08
CA PHE A 908 -7.30 -5.31 24.28
C PHE A 908 -8.40 -5.94 23.41
N PHE A 909 -8.14 -6.19 22.13
CA PHE A 909 -9.07 -6.81 21.19
C PHE A 909 -9.41 -8.25 21.60
N ARG A 910 -8.40 -9.02 22.03
CA ARG A 910 -8.57 -10.39 22.55
C ARG A 910 -9.57 -10.43 23.72
N ASP A 911 -9.52 -9.45 24.61
CA ASP A 911 -10.32 -9.41 25.84
C ASP A 911 -11.76 -9.06 25.52
N TYR A 912 -11.97 -8.15 24.57
CA TYR A 912 -13.29 -7.83 24.07
C TYR A 912 -14.02 -9.06 23.54
N TRP A 913 -13.39 -9.85 22.66
CA TRP A 913 -14.02 -11.04 22.08
C TRP A 913 -14.14 -12.21 23.07
N MET A 914 -13.15 -12.42 23.94
CA MET A 914 -13.27 -13.40 25.02
C MET A 914 -14.42 -13.06 25.98
N SER A 915 -14.66 -11.77 26.24
CA SER A 915 -15.79 -11.32 27.08
C SER A 915 -17.16 -11.68 26.49
N LEU A 916 -17.25 -11.84 25.17
CA LEU A 916 -18.45 -12.34 24.48
C LEU A 916 -18.52 -13.88 24.41
N GLY A 917 -17.49 -14.58 24.92
CA GLY A 917 -17.43 -16.04 24.98
C GLY A 917 -16.73 -16.72 23.81
N LEU A 918 -16.05 -15.95 22.94
CA LEU A 918 -15.35 -16.51 21.79
C LEU A 918 -14.00 -17.13 22.21
N ILE A 919 -13.65 -18.23 21.55
CA ILE A 919 -12.42 -18.99 21.77
C ILE A 919 -11.64 -19.19 20.47
N SER A 920 -10.39 -19.62 20.57
CA SER A 920 -9.54 -19.93 19.42
C SER A 920 -10.15 -21.06 18.56
N SER A 921 -10.09 -20.93 17.24
CA SER A 921 -10.52 -21.97 16.29
C SER A 921 -9.55 -23.16 16.17
N SER A 922 -8.61 -23.31 17.10
CA SER A 922 -7.67 -24.42 17.12
C SER A 922 -8.31 -25.70 17.67
N LYS A 923 -7.84 -26.86 17.21
CA LYS A 923 -8.37 -28.18 17.63
C LYS A 923 -8.25 -28.34 19.15
N GLU A 924 -7.15 -27.87 19.72
CA GLU A 924 -6.83 -27.97 21.15
C GLU A 924 -7.84 -27.17 21.98
N SER A 925 -8.22 -25.99 21.51
CA SER A 925 -9.18 -25.14 22.21
C SER A 925 -10.58 -25.73 22.22
N ALA A 926 -11.04 -26.21 21.06
CA ALA A 926 -12.33 -26.88 20.96
C ALA A 926 -12.34 -28.18 21.79
N SER A 927 -11.28 -28.99 21.73
CA SER A 927 -11.15 -30.22 22.52
C SER A 927 -11.16 -29.94 24.02
N TYR A 928 -10.46 -28.89 24.47
CA TYR A 928 -10.42 -28.50 25.88
C TYR A 928 -11.81 -28.25 26.45
N VAL A 929 -12.66 -27.53 25.71
CA VAL A 929 -14.05 -27.26 26.12
C VAL A 929 -14.91 -28.52 26.10
N LEU A 930 -14.78 -29.35 25.05
CA LEU A 930 -15.59 -30.57 24.89
C LEU A 930 -15.22 -31.68 25.88
N ARG A 931 -14.01 -31.67 26.46
CA ARG A 931 -13.55 -32.65 27.46
C ARG A 931 -14.02 -32.37 28.88
N LYS A 932 -14.68 -31.24 29.14
CA LYS A 932 -15.18 -30.90 30.46
C LYS A 932 -16.27 -31.89 30.88
N LYS A 933 -16.01 -32.63 31.97
CA LYS A 933 -16.89 -33.70 32.49
C LYS A 933 -18.23 -33.19 33.06
N GLU A 934 -18.29 -31.91 33.41
CA GLU A 934 -19.48 -31.20 33.92
C GLU A 934 -20.63 -31.08 32.89
N GLY A 935 -20.37 -31.36 31.61
CA GLY A 935 -21.39 -31.28 30.56
C GLY A 935 -21.79 -29.85 30.20
N GLY A 936 -22.73 -29.71 29.28
CA GLY A 936 -23.40 -28.45 28.97
C GLY A 936 -22.57 -27.44 28.17
N ASN A 937 -21.47 -27.85 27.56
CA ASN A 937 -20.64 -26.96 26.73
C ASN A 937 -20.89 -27.20 25.25
N ILE A 938 -21.09 -26.12 24.51
CA ILE A 938 -21.32 -26.14 23.07
C ILE A 938 -20.18 -25.42 22.37
N VAL A 939 -19.47 -26.10 21.46
CA VAL A 939 -18.51 -25.44 20.57
C VAL A 939 -19.16 -25.18 19.22
N MET A 940 -19.23 -23.91 18.80
CA MET A 940 -19.79 -23.54 17.50
C MET A 940 -18.68 -23.37 16.46
N ILE A 941 -18.80 -24.11 15.36
CA ILE A 941 -17.87 -24.11 14.23
C ILE A 941 -18.64 -23.77 12.96
N VAL A 942 -18.13 -22.80 12.21
CA VAL A 942 -18.66 -22.49 10.87
C VAL A 942 -18.10 -23.50 9.88
N VAL A 943 -18.95 -24.40 9.38
CA VAL A 943 -18.52 -25.67 8.76
C VAL A 943 -17.70 -25.51 7.48
N GLY A 944 -18.04 -24.59 6.58
CA GLY A 944 -17.21 -24.31 5.40
C GLY A 944 -16.19 -23.19 5.59
N GLY A 945 -16.11 -22.60 6.79
CA GLY A 945 -15.12 -21.59 7.19
C GLY A 945 -15.02 -20.39 6.24
N ALA A 946 -13.85 -19.74 6.24
CA ALA A 946 -13.61 -18.52 5.45
C ALA A 946 -13.93 -18.65 3.94
N LYS A 947 -13.93 -19.85 3.35
CA LYS A 947 -14.14 -20.00 1.90
C LYS A 947 -15.58 -19.72 1.49
N GLU A 948 -16.55 -20.00 2.38
CA GLU A 948 -17.95 -19.69 2.14
C GLU A 948 -18.22 -18.18 2.07
N ALA A 949 -17.46 -17.35 2.78
CA ALA A 949 -17.61 -15.90 2.73
C ALA A 949 -17.34 -15.32 1.33
N LEU A 950 -16.49 -15.97 0.52
CA LEU A 950 -16.23 -15.58 -0.87
C LEU A 950 -17.40 -15.94 -1.81
N ASP A 951 -18.29 -16.84 -1.40
CA ASP A 951 -19.47 -17.27 -2.15
C ASP A 951 -20.77 -16.67 -1.57
N ALA A 952 -20.66 -15.75 -0.62
CA ALA A 952 -21.79 -15.06 0.03
C ALA A 952 -22.38 -13.98 -0.90
N HIS A 953 -23.25 -14.42 -1.80
CA HIS A 953 -24.09 -13.56 -2.64
C HIS A 953 -25.55 -13.62 -2.16
N PRO A 954 -26.35 -12.55 -2.32
CA PRO A 954 -27.78 -12.60 -2.04
C PRO A 954 -28.43 -13.81 -2.73
N GLU A 955 -29.35 -14.47 -2.04
CA GLU A 955 -30.09 -15.67 -2.51
C GLU A 955 -29.23 -16.93 -2.71
N ALA A 956 -27.90 -16.85 -2.59
CA ALA A 956 -27.00 -17.98 -2.76
C ALA A 956 -26.63 -18.63 -1.42
N TYR A 957 -26.78 -19.95 -1.30
CA TYR A 957 -26.36 -20.74 -0.13
C TYR A 957 -25.35 -21.80 -0.55
N THR A 958 -24.06 -21.44 -0.60
CA THR A 958 -22.98 -22.34 -1.04
C THR A 958 -22.28 -22.98 0.15
N LEU A 959 -22.48 -24.28 0.33
CA LEU A 959 -21.87 -25.07 1.40
C LEU A 959 -20.57 -25.75 0.94
N VAL A 960 -19.46 -25.50 1.64
CA VAL A 960 -18.14 -26.06 1.28
C VAL A 960 -17.69 -27.12 2.31
N LEU A 961 -18.11 -28.37 2.08
CA LEU A 961 -17.77 -29.50 2.96
C LEU A 961 -16.71 -30.46 2.41
N GLN A 962 -16.48 -30.46 1.10
CA GLN A 962 -15.55 -31.40 0.47
C GLN A 962 -14.14 -31.23 1.07
N ASN A 963 -13.61 -32.31 1.67
CA ASN A 963 -12.33 -32.36 2.40
C ASN A 963 -12.26 -31.54 3.71
N ARG A 964 -13.38 -31.02 4.24
CA ARG A 964 -13.44 -30.25 5.51
C ARG A 964 -14.18 -31.01 6.61
N LYS A 965 -13.72 -32.23 6.92
CA LYS A 965 -14.35 -33.15 7.89
C LYS A 965 -13.79 -33.04 9.33
N GLY A 966 -12.97 -32.03 9.61
CA GLY A 966 -12.26 -31.89 10.88
C GLY A 966 -13.18 -31.77 12.10
N PHE A 967 -14.30 -31.07 11.97
CA PHE A 967 -15.28 -30.92 13.06
C PHE A 967 -16.05 -32.22 13.36
N VAL A 968 -16.32 -33.04 12.33
CA VAL A 968 -16.92 -34.38 12.50
C VAL A 968 -15.94 -35.31 13.20
N ARG A 969 -14.67 -35.28 12.77
CA ARG A 969 -13.60 -36.03 13.45
C ARG A 969 -13.45 -35.60 14.90
N LEU A 970 -13.54 -34.30 15.18
CA LEU A 970 -13.49 -33.76 16.54
C LEU A 970 -14.69 -34.21 17.40
N ALA A 971 -15.89 -34.29 16.81
CA ALA A 971 -17.08 -34.83 17.48
C ALA A 971 -16.88 -36.30 17.88
N ILE A 972 -16.40 -37.13 16.95
CA ILE A 972 -16.10 -38.55 17.19
C ILE A 972 -15.01 -38.71 18.25
N GLU A 973 -13.90 -37.98 18.13
CA GLU A 973 -12.77 -38.07 19.07
C GLU A 973 -13.14 -37.69 20.52
N ASN A 974 -14.16 -36.85 20.72
CA ASN A 974 -14.61 -36.45 22.05
C ASN A 974 -15.97 -37.07 22.44
N GLY A 975 -16.54 -37.95 21.61
CA GLY A 975 -17.85 -38.56 21.85
C GLY A 975 -19.02 -37.57 21.96
N THR A 976 -18.95 -36.43 21.27
CA THR A 976 -19.95 -35.35 21.37
C THR A 976 -20.92 -35.33 20.20
N LEU A 977 -22.13 -34.83 20.45
CA LEU A 977 -23.20 -34.79 19.44
C LEU A 977 -23.08 -33.57 18.52
N LEU A 978 -23.39 -33.74 17.24
CA LEU A 978 -23.37 -32.67 16.26
C LEU A 978 -24.78 -32.11 16.06
N VAL A 979 -24.93 -30.80 16.18
CA VAL A 979 -26.20 -30.07 15.95
C VAL A 979 -26.01 -29.14 14.75
N PRO A 980 -26.76 -29.30 13.66
CA PRO A 980 -26.70 -28.36 12.55
C PRO A 980 -27.47 -27.10 12.92
N VAL A 981 -26.90 -25.95 12.58
CA VAL A 981 -27.50 -24.63 12.79
C VAL A 981 -27.47 -23.88 11.48
N PHE A 982 -28.64 -23.48 11.01
CA PHE A 982 -28.80 -22.77 9.74
C PHE A 982 -29.33 -21.35 9.98
N SER A 983 -28.77 -20.35 9.31
CA SER A 983 -29.19 -18.96 9.43
C SER A 983 -29.65 -18.40 8.08
N PHE A 984 -30.94 -18.12 7.94
CA PHE A 984 -31.57 -17.53 6.76
C PHE A 984 -31.47 -16.01 6.81
N GLY A 985 -31.22 -15.34 5.69
CA GLY A 985 -31.15 -13.88 5.62
C GLY A 985 -29.74 -13.29 5.80
N GLU A 986 -28.73 -14.12 6.12
CA GLU A 986 -27.35 -13.65 6.37
C GLU A 986 -26.64 -13.13 5.11
N ASN A 987 -26.86 -13.76 3.96
CA ASN A 987 -26.18 -13.38 2.71
C ASN A 987 -26.85 -12.18 2.03
N GLU A 988 -28.04 -11.82 2.48
CA GLU A 988 -28.85 -10.72 1.98
C GLU A 988 -28.47 -9.37 2.65
N LEU A 989 -27.66 -9.41 3.72
CA LEU A 989 -27.19 -8.25 4.48
C LEU A 989 -26.18 -7.39 3.71
N TYR A 990 -25.48 -7.97 2.74
CA TYR A 990 -24.45 -7.31 1.94
C TYR A 990 -24.52 -7.77 0.49
N ASP A 991 -24.22 -6.85 -0.43
CA ASP A 991 -23.95 -7.20 -1.82
C ASP A 991 -22.46 -7.49 -1.98
N GLN A 992 -22.14 -8.62 -2.62
CA GLN A 992 -20.79 -8.98 -2.99
C GLN A 992 -20.55 -8.70 -4.48
N ILE A 993 -19.37 -8.18 -4.82
CA ILE A 993 -18.96 -8.02 -6.21
C ILE A 993 -18.89 -9.40 -6.87
N LYS A 994 -19.54 -9.55 -8.03
CA LYS A 994 -19.55 -10.80 -8.80
C LYS A 994 -18.14 -11.36 -8.99
N ASN A 995 -17.90 -12.56 -8.47
CA ASN A 995 -16.61 -13.24 -8.47
C ASN A 995 -16.75 -14.73 -8.89
N PRO A 996 -17.21 -15.01 -10.13
CA PRO A 996 -17.41 -16.38 -10.58
C PRO A 996 -16.11 -17.20 -10.54
N LYS A 997 -16.21 -18.50 -10.25
CA LYS A 997 -15.05 -19.42 -10.22
C LYS A 997 -14.34 -19.40 -11.57
N GLY A 998 -13.01 -19.25 -11.55
CA GLY A 998 -12.19 -19.06 -12.74
C GLY A 998 -11.95 -17.59 -13.13
N SER A 999 -12.71 -16.64 -12.59
CA SER A 999 -12.41 -15.20 -12.78
C SER A 999 -11.11 -14.80 -12.08
N TRP A 1000 -10.48 -13.73 -12.58
CA TRP A 1000 -9.28 -13.17 -11.96
C TRP A 1000 -9.53 -12.68 -10.52
N VAL A 1001 -10.71 -12.12 -10.24
CA VAL A 1001 -11.12 -11.73 -8.88
C VAL A 1001 -11.14 -12.94 -7.97
N ARG A 1002 -11.80 -14.02 -8.40
CA ARG A 1002 -11.89 -15.25 -7.60
C ARG A 1002 -10.54 -15.95 -7.45
N TRP A 1003 -9.72 -15.97 -8.50
CA TRP A 1003 -8.35 -16.49 -8.45
C TRP A 1003 -7.49 -15.74 -7.42
N THR A 1004 -7.60 -14.40 -7.40
CA THR A 1004 -6.89 -13.56 -6.44
C THR A 1004 -7.38 -13.81 -5.02
N GLN A 1005 -8.69 -13.87 -4.80
CA GLN A 1005 -9.28 -14.18 -3.50
C GLN A 1005 -8.88 -15.57 -2.99
N ASP A 1006 -8.91 -16.60 -3.84
CA ASP A 1006 -8.50 -17.96 -3.50
C ASP A 1006 -6.99 -18.03 -3.19
N ARG A 1007 -6.14 -17.28 -3.91
CA ARG A 1007 -4.69 -17.22 -3.65
C ARG A 1007 -4.37 -16.48 -2.35
N LEU A 1008 -5.00 -15.34 -2.10
CA LEU A 1008 -4.86 -14.60 -0.84
C LEU A 1008 -5.35 -15.43 0.34
N GLN A 1009 -6.49 -16.12 0.20
CA GLN A 1009 -7.00 -17.04 1.22
C GLN A 1009 -6.01 -18.16 1.53
N LYS A 1010 -5.38 -18.78 0.51
CA LYS A 1010 -4.38 -19.83 0.72
C LYS A 1010 -3.14 -19.34 1.47
N ILE A 1011 -2.70 -18.10 1.22
CA ILE A 1011 -1.51 -17.53 1.85
C ILE A 1011 -1.81 -17.05 3.27
N MET A 1012 -2.93 -16.35 3.46
CA MET A 1012 -3.24 -15.64 4.70
C MET A 1012 -4.15 -16.42 5.66
N GLY A 1013 -4.82 -17.47 5.19
CA GLY A 1013 -5.81 -18.22 5.97
C GLY A 1013 -7.15 -17.49 6.20
N VAL A 1014 -7.30 -16.26 5.66
CA VAL A 1014 -8.48 -15.39 5.81
C VAL A 1014 -9.04 -15.05 4.44
N SER A 1015 -10.37 -15.05 4.31
CA SER A 1015 -11.08 -14.63 3.10
C SER A 1015 -11.31 -13.13 3.09
N LEU A 1016 -11.09 -12.49 1.93
CA LEU A 1016 -11.36 -11.08 1.71
C LEU A 1016 -12.46 -10.93 0.64
N PRO A 1017 -13.74 -11.08 1.02
CA PRO A 1017 -14.85 -10.76 0.13
C PRO A 1017 -14.84 -9.25 -0.19
N LEU A 1018 -15.13 -8.90 -1.44
CA LEU A 1018 -15.30 -7.50 -1.85
C LEU A 1018 -16.79 -7.19 -1.82
N PHE A 1019 -17.24 -6.48 -0.80
CA PHE A 1019 -18.66 -6.26 -0.55
C PHE A 1019 -18.99 -4.79 -0.30
N TYR A 1020 -20.25 -4.45 -0.50
CA TYR A 1020 -20.85 -3.17 -0.15
C TYR A 1020 -22.29 -3.39 0.32
N ALA A 1021 -22.84 -2.39 0.97
CA ALA A 1021 -24.24 -2.33 1.38
C ALA A 1021 -24.66 -0.85 1.43
N ARG A 1022 -25.26 -0.38 2.53
CA ARG A 1022 -25.68 1.02 2.70
C ARG A 1022 -24.64 1.87 3.45
N GLY A 1023 -24.76 3.19 3.33
CA GLY A 1023 -23.99 4.15 4.11
C GLY A 1023 -24.61 4.47 5.47
N ILE A 1024 -23.95 5.37 6.19
CA ILE A 1024 -24.45 5.92 7.47
C ILE A 1024 -25.58 6.93 7.21
N PHE A 1025 -25.37 7.83 6.23
CA PHE A 1025 -26.29 8.93 5.91
C PHE A 1025 -27.06 8.75 4.57
N GLN A 1026 -26.80 7.67 3.84
CA GLN A 1026 -27.52 7.31 2.62
C GLN A 1026 -27.64 5.79 2.49
N TYR A 1027 -28.62 5.33 1.72
CA TYR A 1027 -29.01 3.92 1.65
C TYR A 1027 -28.46 3.16 0.44
N THR A 1028 -27.72 3.84 -0.43
CA THR A 1028 -27.29 3.34 -1.75
C THR A 1028 -25.93 2.64 -1.76
N PHE A 1029 -24.93 3.09 -0.97
CA PHE A 1029 -23.58 2.49 -1.00
C PHE A 1029 -22.74 2.71 0.28
N GLY A 1030 -22.24 1.66 0.93
CA GLY A 1030 -21.32 1.79 2.07
C GLY A 1030 -20.96 0.46 2.71
N PHE A 1031 -20.51 0.47 3.96
CA PHE A 1031 -20.13 -0.75 4.70
C PHE A 1031 -21.14 -1.14 5.78
N LEU A 1032 -22.21 -0.36 5.96
CA LEU A 1032 -23.26 -0.68 6.91
C LEU A 1032 -24.23 -1.66 6.23
N PRO A 1033 -24.54 -2.81 6.82
CA PRO A 1033 -25.40 -3.82 6.19
C PRO A 1033 -26.84 -3.35 6.02
N TYR A 1034 -27.54 -3.98 5.09
CA TYR A 1034 -28.96 -3.76 4.85
C TYR A 1034 -29.81 -4.20 6.04
N ARG A 1035 -30.90 -3.48 6.29
CA ARG A 1035 -31.88 -3.80 7.34
C ARG A 1035 -32.81 -4.89 6.83
N LYS A 1036 -32.36 -6.14 6.86
CA LYS A 1036 -33.15 -7.31 6.46
C LYS A 1036 -33.29 -8.29 7.63
N PRO A 1037 -34.44 -9.00 7.72
CA PRO A 1037 -34.67 -9.99 8.76
C PRO A 1037 -33.70 -11.18 8.66
N VAL A 1038 -33.26 -11.69 9.81
CA VAL A 1038 -32.39 -12.88 9.90
C VAL A 1038 -32.99 -13.91 10.86
N PHE A 1039 -33.15 -15.15 10.40
CA PHE A 1039 -33.74 -16.24 11.17
C PHE A 1039 -32.72 -17.37 11.34
N THR A 1040 -32.29 -17.64 12.57
CA THR A 1040 -31.40 -18.77 12.85
C THR A 1040 -32.20 -19.93 13.44
N VAL A 1041 -32.10 -21.12 12.85
CA VAL A 1041 -32.77 -22.35 13.28
C VAL A 1041 -31.72 -23.35 13.76
N ALA A 1042 -31.87 -23.85 14.99
CA ALA A 1042 -31.06 -24.95 15.52
C ALA A 1042 -31.89 -26.25 15.51
N GLU A 1043 -31.40 -27.28 14.81
CA GLU A 1043 -32.12 -28.55 14.62
C GLU A 1043 -31.82 -29.60 15.71
N LEU A 1044 -32.42 -30.80 15.57
CA LEU A 1044 -32.20 -31.94 16.46
C LEU A 1044 -30.74 -32.42 16.38
N ALA A 1045 -30.17 -32.80 17.53
CA ALA A 1045 -28.83 -33.38 17.61
C ALA A 1045 -28.74 -34.74 16.89
N MET A 1046 -27.69 -34.93 16.10
CA MET A 1046 -27.42 -36.18 15.39
C MET A 1046 -26.36 -37.02 16.12
N CYS A 1047 -26.67 -38.30 16.35
CA CYS A 1047 -25.69 -39.31 16.76
C CYS A 1047 -24.86 -39.76 15.55
N LEU A 1048 -23.54 -39.79 15.69
CA LEU A 1048 -22.63 -40.25 14.63
C LEU A 1048 -22.42 -41.78 14.73
N PRO A 1049 -22.32 -42.52 13.61
CA PRO A 1049 -22.09 -43.96 13.64
C PRO A 1049 -20.70 -44.27 14.21
N GLY A 1050 -20.62 -44.95 15.34
CA GLY A 1050 -19.35 -45.31 16.02
C GLY A 1050 -19.35 -45.15 17.55
N SER A 1051 -20.41 -44.60 18.15
CA SER A 1051 -20.71 -44.79 19.57
C SER A 1051 -21.74 -45.93 19.70
N ASP A 1052 -21.62 -46.78 20.72
CA ASP A 1052 -22.40 -48.02 20.94
C ASP A 1052 -23.93 -47.84 21.13
N ARG A 1053 -24.51 -46.74 20.64
CA ARG A 1053 -25.95 -46.49 20.59
C ARG A 1053 -26.31 -45.80 19.28
N ALA A 1054 -26.32 -46.55 18.18
CA ALA A 1054 -26.76 -46.07 16.87
C ALA A 1054 -27.91 -46.94 16.32
N ALA A 1055 -29.12 -46.70 16.81
CA ALA A 1055 -30.35 -47.04 16.13
C ALA A 1055 -31.44 -46.05 16.56
N VAL A 1056 -32.31 -45.65 15.61
CA VAL A 1056 -33.57 -44.87 15.81
C VAL A 1056 -33.32 -43.35 15.97
N LEU A 1057 -33.64 -42.44 15.04
CA LEU A 1057 -34.96 -42.06 14.50
C LEU A 1057 -34.78 -41.16 13.24
N VAL A 1058 -35.30 -41.58 12.08
CA VAL A 1058 -36.03 -40.70 11.12
C VAL A 1058 -37.04 -41.58 10.38
N ARG A 1059 -38.03 -42.11 11.08
CA ARG A 1059 -39.33 -42.50 10.51
C ARG A 1059 -40.40 -42.38 11.59
N THR A 1060 -41.54 -41.82 11.18
CA THR A 1060 -42.87 -41.62 11.81
C THR A 1060 -43.16 -40.14 12.07
N ALA A 1061 -44.29 -39.55 11.71
CA ALA A 1061 -45.46 -39.94 10.92
C ALA A 1061 -46.12 -38.61 10.48
N ASN A 1062 -46.82 -38.59 9.34
CA ASN A 1062 -47.54 -37.45 8.77
C ASN A 1062 -46.67 -36.30 8.21
N GLY A 1063 -45.98 -36.59 7.10
CA GLY A 1063 -46.15 -35.87 5.82
C GLY A 1063 -45.89 -34.36 5.67
N GLN A 1064 -45.58 -33.58 6.72
CA GLN A 1064 -45.19 -32.16 6.61
C GLN A 1064 -44.28 -31.76 7.79
N PRO A 1065 -43.11 -31.13 7.56
CA PRO A 1065 -42.32 -30.58 8.65
C PRO A 1065 -43.06 -29.37 9.29
N ARG A 1066 -43.13 -29.36 10.63
CA ARG A 1066 -43.75 -28.32 11.47
C ARG A 1066 -43.22 -26.86 11.35
N PRO A 1067 -42.09 -26.50 10.69
CA PRO A 1067 -41.67 -25.09 10.57
C PRO A 1067 -42.69 -24.19 9.86
N PHE A 1068 -43.57 -24.77 9.04
CA PHE A 1068 -44.51 -24.04 8.20
C PHE A 1068 -45.62 -23.32 9.00
N ALA A 1069 -46.11 -23.93 10.09
CA ALA A 1069 -47.23 -23.40 10.87
C ALA A 1069 -46.84 -22.21 11.78
N PHE A 1070 -45.55 -22.07 12.13
CA PHE A 1070 -45.06 -20.96 12.95
C PHE A 1070 -44.78 -19.70 12.12
N LEU A 1071 -44.21 -19.87 10.92
CA LEU A 1071 -43.95 -18.76 9.99
C LEU A 1071 -45.25 -18.19 9.38
N GLN A 1072 -46.30 -19.01 9.19
CA GLN A 1072 -47.61 -18.53 8.76
C GLN A 1072 -48.34 -17.68 9.82
N ARG A 1073 -48.15 -17.94 11.12
CA ARG A 1073 -48.85 -17.21 12.19
C ARG A 1073 -48.32 -15.80 12.48
N GLN A 1074 -47.08 -15.48 12.13
CA GLN A 1074 -46.51 -14.14 12.34
C GLN A 1074 -46.72 -13.16 11.18
N ASN A 1075 -47.27 -13.61 10.04
CA ASN A 1075 -47.41 -12.81 8.81
C ASN A 1075 -48.79 -12.15 8.62
N SER A 1076 -49.63 -12.04 9.64
CA SER A 1076 -51.01 -11.54 9.53
C SER A 1076 -51.17 -10.01 9.49
N SER A 1077 -50.11 -9.22 9.25
CA SER A 1077 -50.17 -7.75 9.29
C SER A 1077 -49.58 -7.03 8.06
N LEU A 1078 -49.54 -7.66 6.88
CA LEU A 1078 -49.21 -6.98 5.61
C LEU A 1078 -50.26 -7.32 4.53
N PRO A 1079 -50.57 -6.40 3.60
CA PRO A 1079 -51.74 -6.50 2.71
C PRO A 1079 -51.64 -7.67 1.73
N GLN A 1080 -52.78 -8.33 1.50
CA GLN A 1080 -53.01 -9.35 0.48
C GLN A 1080 -52.67 -8.81 -0.91
N GLN A 1081 -51.47 -9.10 -1.43
CA GLN A 1081 -51.13 -9.13 -2.87
C GLN A 1081 -49.67 -9.57 -3.05
N ALA A 1082 -49.40 -10.86 -2.86
CA ALA A 1082 -48.23 -11.52 -3.44
C ALA A 1082 -48.54 -13.01 -3.56
N GLU A 1083 -48.65 -13.47 -4.80
CA GLU A 1083 -49.06 -14.82 -5.18
C GLU A 1083 -48.13 -15.90 -4.63
N ILE A 1084 -48.76 -17.05 -4.38
CA ILE A 1084 -48.23 -18.28 -3.82
C ILE A 1084 -47.28 -18.93 -4.86
N GLY A 1085 -46.00 -18.57 -4.84
CA GLY A 1085 -44.97 -19.14 -5.73
C GLY A 1085 -43.65 -19.56 -5.07
N GLU A 1086 -43.25 -18.94 -3.95
CA GLU A 1086 -41.85 -19.05 -3.46
C GLU A 1086 -41.63 -20.07 -2.33
N SER A 1087 -42.68 -20.68 -1.79
CA SER A 1087 -42.59 -21.49 -0.55
C SER A 1087 -41.81 -22.81 -0.70
N LYS A 1088 -41.57 -23.30 -1.93
CA LYS A 1088 -40.82 -24.55 -2.19
C LYS A 1088 -39.30 -24.38 -2.19
N GLN A 1089 -38.75 -23.17 -2.33
CA GLN A 1089 -37.29 -22.96 -2.42
C GLN A 1089 -36.59 -22.92 -1.05
N LEU A 1090 -37.30 -22.61 0.05
CA LEU A 1090 -36.71 -22.49 1.39
C LEU A 1090 -36.35 -23.83 2.08
N LEU A 1091 -36.94 -24.96 1.66
CA LEU A 1091 -36.73 -26.28 2.28
C LEU A 1091 -35.51 -27.06 1.72
N LEU A 1092 -35.06 -26.71 0.52
CA LEU A 1092 -33.97 -27.41 -0.18
C LEU A 1092 -32.61 -27.36 0.55
N PRO A 1093 -32.16 -26.21 1.11
CA PRO A 1093 -30.83 -26.07 1.72
C PRO A 1093 -30.65 -26.89 3.00
N VAL A 1094 -31.69 -26.96 3.84
CA VAL A 1094 -31.69 -27.73 5.09
C VAL A 1094 -31.65 -29.23 4.78
N GLY A 1095 -32.47 -29.69 3.83
CA GLY A 1095 -32.44 -31.07 3.35
C GLY A 1095 -31.10 -31.47 2.72
N LEU A 1096 -30.41 -30.54 2.04
CA LEU A 1096 -29.07 -30.76 1.49
C LEU A 1096 -28.00 -30.88 2.59
N LEU A 1097 -28.03 -30.04 3.62
CA LEU A 1097 -27.13 -30.14 4.77
C LEU A 1097 -27.31 -31.48 5.47
N LEU A 1098 -28.56 -31.88 5.77
CA LEU A 1098 -28.88 -33.17 6.39
C LEU A 1098 -28.52 -34.37 5.50
N ARG A 1099 -28.80 -34.35 4.19
CA ARG A 1099 -28.40 -35.43 3.26
C ARG A 1099 -26.89 -35.54 3.13
N SER A 1100 -26.18 -34.42 3.07
CA SER A 1100 -24.72 -34.41 3.02
C SER A 1100 -24.11 -35.01 4.29
N LEU A 1101 -24.73 -34.78 5.46
CA LEU A 1101 -24.30 -35.37 6.74
C LEU A 1101 -24.74 -36.83 6.91
N GLY A 1102 -25.91 -37.22 6.40
CA GLY A 1102 -26.45 -38.58 6.49
C GLY A 1102 -25.80 -39.60 5.54
N THR A 1103 -25.21 -39.15 4.43
CA THR A 1103 -24.47 -40.01 3.47
C THR A 1103 -23.11 -40.52 3.99
N PHE A 1104 -22.73 -40.17 5.22
CA PHE A 1104 -21.49 -40.60 5.86
C PHE A 1104 -21.59 -41.94 6.63
N ALA A 1105 -22.65 -42.72 6.46
CA ALA A 1105 -22.66 -44.12 6.88
C ALA A 1105 -21.54 -44.89 6.12
N PRO A 1106 -20.64 -45.61 6.80
CA PRO A 1106 -19.61 -46.37 6.12
C PRO A 1106 -20.26 -47.45 5.26
N LYS A 1107 -19.96 -47.46 3.95
CA LYS A 1107 -20.20 -48.65 3.11
C LYS A 1107 -19.43 -49.79 3.74
N GLY A 1108 -20.15 -50.75 4.31
CA GLY A 1108 -19.60 -51.95 4.93
C GLY A 1108 -18.57 -52.58 4.00
N GLY A 1109 -17.35 -52.75 4.50
CA GLY A 1109 -16.38 -53.62 3.86
C GLY A 1109 -16.99 -55.01 3.74
N LYS A 1110 -16.95 -55.58 2.54
CA LYS A 1110 -17.18 -57.00 2.33
C LYS A 1110 -16.15 -57.76 3.17
N LYS A 1111 -16.50 -58.13 4.41
CA LYS A 1111 -15.84 -59.21 5.13
C LYS A 1111 -16.19 -60.48 4.36
N LYS A 1112 -15.16 -61.19 3.89
CA LYS A 1112 -15.26 -62.62 3.59
C LYS A 1112 -15.82 -63.31 4.84
N VAL A 1113 -16.96 -63.94 4.66
CA VAL A 1113 -17.55 -64.87 5.63
C VAL A 1113 -16.67 -66.12 5.68
N PRO A 1114 -16.22 -66.59 6.84
CA PRO A 1114 -15.88 -67.99 6.99
C PRO A 1114 -17.17 -68.79 7.19
N GLU A 1115 -17.31 -69.84 6.40
CA GLU A 1115 -18.25 -70.94 6.62
C GLU A 1115 -18.32 -71.33 8.10
N ARG A 1116 -19.53 -71.34 8.66
CA ARG A 1116 -19.93 -72.37 9.61
C ARG A 1116 -21.43 -72.66 9.48
N GLU A 1117 -21.69 -73.95 9.51
CA GLU A 1117 -22.90 -74.67 9.19
C GLU A 1117 -24.16 -74.26 9.96
N ARG A 1118 -25.30 -74.48 9.29
CA ARG A 1118 -26.59 -75.05 9.76
C ARG A 1118 -26.81 -75.07 11.29
N VAL A 1119 -27.99 -74.70 11.79
CA VAL A 1119 -29.20 -75.55 11.76
C VAL A 1119 -30.46 -74.72 12.16
N ARG A 1120 -31.54 -74.95 11.38
CA ARG A 1120 -33.02 -75.01 11.66
C ARG A 1120 -33.60 -74.28 12.90
N GLY A 1121 -34.82 -73.74 12.90
CA GLY A 1121 -36.01 -73.77 12.05
C GLY A 1121 -37.01 -72.77 12.68
N GLY A 1122 -37.96 -72.17 11.97
CA GLY A 1122 -39.21 -72.76 11.53
C GLY A 1122 -40.36 -71.82 11.96
N GLY A 1123 -41.43 -71.73 11.16
CA GLY A 1123 -42.63 -70.94 11.44
C GLY A 1123 -42.77 -69.72 10.56
#